data_AF-A0A1E7EQ48-F1
#
_entry.id   AF-A0A1E7EQ48-F1
#
_cell.length_a   1.000
_cell.length_b   1.000
_cell.length_c   1.000
_cell.angle_alpha   90.00
_cell.angle_beta   90.00
_cell.angle_gamma   90.00
#
_symmetry.space_group_name_H-M   'P 1'
#
loop_
_entity.id
_entity.type
_entity.pdbx_description
1 polymer ?
#
loop_
_entity_poly.entity_id
_entity_poly.type
_entity_poly.pdbx_seq_one_letter_code
_entity_poly.pdbx_strand_id
1 'polypeptide(L)'
;MTLLRFTNCLAFFAAIIYPLQIIGASTTSAYHVRRVVVEESTSTTADNDDSNSNNDNDTDETMIIENIYDRVSQIWELEGIDALTKAVAIDSLSPNFNSEWSTTGVYDTILDYYVDYATEKLGDVTTITSKKYGKETSPPLIDGMDDSPPMLLLTIEGTDTNANTENVIVYMHADTQPFNAEDWESNPLIAERKTIDGKDQLFGRGTTDDKYAFFSVIIGIQTLIEQGLSFPTIHILAETEEESSSQHIGPYIDQVLKEIGTPPTAVFILDSGGVDNTRMWNSRTLRGVVAIILTVQIAETTSHSGCFGGIIPPPLLLMTTLLSDRIENSQTGEIFAPPSLLYEPSEADIMSAQQRVDLYGADVLNANWIDGASPLQDATATPTYDEIVEILMRNNYGSSLAVVGIDEDVMPDLYGGGNVIYPYIKGRLQFRTSPYTNVTEAYEEIKQTLEAGPQNYGATVTVELDSIVQGFEAEPLPAWFRIIVDTAATQIYNQGDNKSFVDSGVGGTIGFLAVIQESLKDTDAIIFNTGLFDGDCNCHGPDESLDIAAVKKFTSVFAYTVHSMLTAADKNDDIVRNMMDEEKSPEEDDTEEGEATTVASIVFSSNTVVETPPMIVGLSKFTTSNDESSSSSSSSKSNKSNMLTGTTNSWFSFVVSITTSCFFFFTGLIDYSFLFVPIPFWFTKNMIDQSEKQMNGYSLKNIR
;
A
#
# COMPACT_ATOMS: atom_id res chain seq x y z
N MET A 1 42.76 -26.51 -55.48
CA MET A 1 43.84 -25.70 -56.09
C MET A 1 43.76 -24.31 -55.47
N THR A 2 44.76 -23.71 -54.82
CA THR A 2 46.16 -24.10 -54.54
C THR A 2 46.62 -23.22 -53.36
N LEU A 3 46.82 -23.76 -52.14
CA LEU A 3 48.12 -24.10 -51.50
C LEU A 3 48.89 -22.93 -50.83
N LEU A 4 49.70 -23.26 -49.81
CA LEU A 4 50.64 -22.46 -48.98
C LEU A 4 49.99 -21.76 -47.75
N ARG A 5 50.46 -21.91 -46.49
CA ARG A 5 51.71 -22.47 -45.89
C ARG A 5 51.41 -23.30 -44.61
N PHE A 6 51.91 -24.53 -44.47
CA PHE A 6 53.10 -24.96 -43.66
C PHE A 6 53.01 -24.82 -42.11
N THR A 7 52.69 -25.95 -41.45
CA THR A 7 53.40 -26.62 -40.30
C THR A 7 54.35 -25.79 -39.39
N ASN A 8 54.39 -25.93 -38.04
CA ASN A 8 54.57 -27.16 -37.24
C ASN A 8 54.63 -26.88 -35.69
N CYS A 9 54.46 -27.94 -34.86
CA CYS A 9 54.88 -28.13 -33.44
C CYS A 9 54.35 -27.15 -32.35
N LEU A 10 53.71 -27.52 -31.21
CA LEU A 10 53.49 -28.75 -30.41
C LEU A 10 54.49 -29.02 -29.25
N ALA A 11 53.98 -28.83 -28.01
CA ALA A 11 54.34 -29.39 -26.69
C ALA A 11 55.61 -29.00 -25.89
N PHE A 12 55.46 -29.17 -24.55
CA PHE A 12 56.34 -29.13 -23.36
C PHE A 12 55.92 -28.02 -22.36
N PHE A 13 55.55 -28.28 -21.09
CA PHE A 13 55.93 -29.35 -20.14
C PHE A 13 54.74 -29.94 -19.33
N ALA A 14 54.97 -31.06 -18.63
CA ALA A 14 54.04 -31.72 -17.70
C ALA A 14 54.77 -32.34 -16.48
N ALA A 15 54.01 -32.92 -15.53
CA ALA A 15 54.40 -33.56 -14.25
C ALA A 15 54.69 -32.58 -13.09
N ILE A 16 54.29 -32.83 -11.83
CA ILE A 16 54.64 -34.00 -10.99
C ILE A 16 53.54 -34.40 -9.96
N ILE A 17 53.07 -35.66 -10.07
CA ILE A 17 52.95 -36.75 -9.05
C ILE A 17 51.99 -36.67 -7.82
N TYR A 18 51.07 -37.65 -7.78
CA TYR A 18 50.27 -38.26 -6.68
C TYR A 18 50.96 -39.58 -6.18
N PRO A 19 50.55 -40.38 -5.13
CA PRO A 19 49.24 -40.49 -4.41
C PRO A 19 49.33 -40.87 -2.88
N LEU A 20 48.20 -41.37 -2.31
CA LEU A 20 48.02 -42.48 -1.30
C LEU A 20 47.73 -42.23 0.22
N GLN A 21 46.60 -42.83 0.63
CA GLN A 21 46.32 -43.68 1.84
C GLN A 21 45.79 -43.14 3.20
N ILE A 22 44.52 -43.50 3.46
CA ILE A 22 43.94 -44.29 4.59
C ILE A 22 44.39 -43.99 6.04
N ILE A 23 43.43 -43.51 6.86
CA ILE A 23 43.06 -43.79 8.28
C ILE A 23 41.77 -42.97 8.53
N GLY A 24 40.75 -43.32 9.33
CA GLY A 24 40.55 -44.48 10.20
C GLY A 24 39.99 -44.13 11.59
N ALA A 25 38.80 -43.51 11.70
CA ALA A 25 37.95 -43.39 12.91
C ALA A 25 36.53 -42.94 12.46
N SER A 26 35.36 -43.48 12.83
CA SER A 26 34.82 -44.11 14.04
C SER A 26 34.38 -43.16 15.17
N THR A 27 33.13 -42.68 15.10
CA THR A 27 32.28 -42.40 16.28
C THR A 27 30.79 -42.49 15.90
N THR A 28 30.13 -43.56 16.33
CA THR A 28 28.66 -43.62 16.45
C THR A 28 28.21 -43.06 17.80
N SER A 29 27.18 -42.21 17.81
CA SER A 29 26.32 -41.97 18.97
C SER A 29 24.93 -41.59 18.44
N ALA A 30 24.02 -42.53 18.25
CA ALA A 30 23.12 -43.07 19.28
C ALA A 30 21.96 -42.11 19.59
N TYR A 31 20.88 -42.23 18.81
CA TYR A 31 19.55 -41.70 19.16
C TYR A 31 19.08 -42.29 20.49
N HIS A 32 18.44 -41.47 21.33
CA HIS A 32 17.74 -41.92 22.53
C HIS A 32 16.24 -41.63 22.40
N VAL A 33 15.51 -42.63 21.91
CA VAL A 33 14.05 -42.67 22.01
C VAL A 33 13.68 -42.96 23.46
N ARG A 34 13.19 -41.96 24.20
CA ARG A 34 12.59 -42.18 25.53
C ARG A 34 11.14 -42.62 25.37
N ARG A 35 10.90 -43.87 25.75
CA ARG A 35 9.56 -44.46 25.87
C ARG A 35 8.97 -44.01 27.21
N VAL A 36 7.92 -43.19 27.18
CA VAL A 36 7.17 -42.86 28.41
C VAL A 36 6.38 -44.09 28.84
N VAL A 37 6.48 -44.44 30.13
CA VAL A 37 5.69 -45.49 30.77
C VAL A 37 4.62 -44.80 31.60
N VAL A 38 3.37 -45.16 31.39
CA VAL A 38 2.24 -44.72 32.23
C VAL A 38 2.25 -45.57 33.50
N GLU A 39 2.39 -44.93 34.66
CA GLU A 39 2.04 -45.54 35.96
C GLU A 39 0.90 -44.74 36.59
N GLU A 40 -0.21 -45.43 36.87
CA GLU A 40 -1.29 -44.91 37.72
C GLU A 40 -0.79 -44.81 39.17
N SER A 41 -1.08 -43.70 39.86
CA SER A 41 -1.03 -43.71 41.32
C SER A 41 -2.16 -42.88 41.93
N THR A 42 -2.69 -43.39 43.04
CA THR A 42 -3.98 -43.01 43.65
C THR A 42 -3.88 -41.82 44.60
N SER A 43 -5.02 -41.16 44.79
CA SER A 43 -5.31 -40.06 45.73
C SER A 43 -4.60 -40.07 47.10
N THR A 44 -4.16 -38.89 47.53
CA THR A 44 -4.20 -38.42 48.93
C THR A 44 -4.57 -36.94 48.98
N THR A 45 -5.36 -36.55 49.98
CA THR A 45 -5.92 -35.20 50.21
C THR A 45 -5.06 -34.34 51.14
N ALA A 46 -5.37 -33.03 51.18
CA ALA A 46 -4.87 -31.97 52.10
C ALA A 46 -3.55 -31.30 51.65
N ASP A 47 -3.36 -29.97 51.75
CA ASP A 47 -4.17 -28.86 52.32
C ASP A 47 -4.11 -27.60 51.42
N ASN A 48 -4.98 -26.61 51.66
CA ASN A 48 -4.99 -25.33 50.95
C ASN A 48 -3.78 -24.45 51.33
N ASP A 49 -3.18 -23.77 50.34
CA ASP A 49 -2.39 -22.54 50.55
C ASP A 49 -2.62 -21.58 49.35
N ASP A 50 -3.52 -20.61 49.52
CA ASP A 50 -3.83 -19.58 48.51
C ASP A 50 -2.73 -18.49 48.49
N SER A 51 -1.67 -18.66 47.68
CA SER A 51 -0.77 -17.55 47.31
C SER A 51 0.22 -17.82 46.15
N ASN A 52 -0.23 -18.20 44.95
CA ASN A 52 0.62 -18.00 43.73
C ASN A 52 -0.08 -18.01 42.35
N SER A 53 -1.33 -17.56 42.21
CA SER A 53 -2.14 -17.76 40.98
C SER A 53 -1.65 -17.08 39.69
N ASN A 54 -0.64 -16.20 39.74
CA ASN A 54 -0.24 -15.42 38.56
C ASN A 54 0.94 -16.03 37.78
N ASN A 55 1.72 -16.95 38.34
CA ASN A 55 2.85 -17.56 37.63
C ASN A 55 2.47 -18.83 36.84
N ASP A 56 1.44 -19.55 37.28
CA ASP A 56 1.03 -20.81 36.65
C ASP A 56 0.28 -20.58 35.32
N ASN A 57 -0.48 -19.48 35.20
CA ASN A 57 -1.18 -19.14 33.95
C ASN A 57 -0.21 -18.67 32.84
N ASP A 58 0.77 -17.83 33.20
CA ASP A 58 1.77 -17.26 32.29
C ASP A 58 2.65 -18.36 31.64
N THR A 59 2.93 -19.43 32.40
CA THR A 59 3.64 -20.61 31.86
C THR A 59 2.78 -21.51 30.99
N ASP A 60 1.46 -21.56 31.19
CA ASP A 60 0.54 -22.34 30.34
C ASP A 60 0.29 -21.64 28.99
N GLU A 61 0.05 -20.31 29.00
CA GLU A 61 -0.07 -19.49 27.79
C GLU A 61 1.19 -19.53 26.93
N THR A 62 2.37 -19.37 27.56
CA THR A 62 3.67 -19.51 26.89
C THR A 62 3.80 -20.88 26.20
N MET A 63 3.44 -21.98 26.88
CA MET A 63 3.49 -23.32 26.29
C MET A 63 2.49 -23.50 25.15
N ILE A 64 1.28 -22.93 25.23
CA ILE A 64 0.28 -23.00 24.16
C ILE A 64 0.84 -22.34 22.89
N ILE A 65 1.40 -21.13 23.00
CA ILE A 65 1.95 -20.40 21.85
C ILE A 65 3.17 -21.13 21.24
N GLU A 66 4.07 -21.67 22.07
CA GLU A 66 5.19 -22.51 21.61
C GLU A 66 4.71 -23.77 20.86
N ASN A 67 3.76 -24.51 21.44
CA ASN A 67 3.22 -25.73 20.83
C ASN A 67 2.51 -25.43 19.50
N ILE A 68 1.73 -24.35 19.42
CA ILE A 68 1.11 -23.88 18.17
C ILE A 68 2.19 -23.62 17.13
N TYR A 69 3.22 -22.80 17.46
CA TYR A 69 4.27 -22.45 16.51
C TYR A 69 5.07 -23.65 16.02
N ASP A 70 5.46 -24.57 16.92
CA ASP A 70 6.17 -25.80 16.56
C ASP A 70 5.33 -26.68 15.63
N ARG A 71 4.02 -26.78 15.87
CA ARG A 71 3.15 -27.65 15.07
C ARG A 71 2.78 -27.04 13.72
N VAL A 72 2.42 -25.76 13.68
CA VAL A 72 2.22 -24.98 12.45
C VAL A 72 3.46 -25.07 11.57
N SER A 73 4.65 -24.88 12.15
CA SER A 73 5.93 -24.98 11.43
C SER A 73 6.16 -26.36 10.81
N GLN A 74 5.77 -27.43 11.49
CA GLN A 74 5.84 -28.79 10.96
C GLN A 74 4.85 -29.03 9.83
N ILE A 75 3.60 -28.57 9.94
CA ILE A 75 2.57 -28.79 8.91
C ILE A 75 2.95 -28.03 7.63
N TRP A 76 3.41 -26.78 7.74
CA TRP A 76 3.91 -26.00 6.59
C TRP A 76 5.04 -26.72 5.84
N GLU A 77 6.04 -27.27 6.56
CA GLU A 77 7.15 -28.00 5.94
C GLU A 77 6.77 -29.37 5.35
N LEU A 78 5.81 -30.07 5.98
CA LEU A 78 5.41 -31.42 5.56
C LEU A 78 4.41 -31.42 4.39
N GLU A 79 3.53 -30.43 4.34
CA GLU A 79 2.44 -30.41 3.35
C GLU A 79 1.96 -29.00 2.92
N GLY A 80 2.06 -27.97 3.77
CA GLY A 80 1.55 -26.62 3.43
C GLY A 80 2.22 -26.01 2.19
N ILE A 81 3.55 -26.11 2.08
CA ILE A 81 4.30 -25.61 0.92
C ILE A 81 3.90 -26.36 -0.37
N ASP A 82 3.69 -27.68 -0.31
CA ASP A 82 3.26 -28.49 -1.46
C ASP A 82 1.80 -28.21 -1.84
N ALA A 83 0.95 -27.87 -0.88
CA ALA A 83 -0.43 -27.46 -1.12
C ALA A 83 -0.51 -26.08 -1.81
N LEU A 84 0.24 -25.09 -1.30
CA LEU A 84 0.36 -23.77 -1.92
C LEU A 84 0.99 -23.86 -3.33
N THR A 85 2.01 -24.70 -3.51
CA THR A 85 2.63 -24.94 -4.84
C THR A 85 1.61 -25.43 -5.87
N LYS A 86 0.62 -26.25 -5.48
CA LYS A 86 -0.46 -26.70 -6.38
C LYS A 86 -1.48 -25.60 -6.66
N ALA A 87 -1.77 -24.72 -5.70
CA ALA A 87 -2.64 -23.56 -5.91
C ALA A 87 -2.00 -22.53 -6.88
N VAL A 88 -0.69 -22.32 -6.78
CA VAL A 88 0.09 -21.47 -7.71
C VAL A 88 0.05 -22.04 -9.14
N ALA A 89 0.06 -23.37 -9.29
CA ALA A 89 -0.05 -24.03 -10.60
C ALA A 89 -1.43 -23.91 -11.27
N ILE A 90 -2.45 -23.39 -10.57
CA ILE A 90 -3.74 -23.03 -11.15
C ILE A 90 -3.68 -21.56 -11.55
N ASP A 91 -3.67 -21.31 -12.86
CA ASP A 91 -3.59 -19.98 -13.49
C ASP A 91 -4.92 -19.20 -13.37
N SER A 92 -5.29 -18.87 -12.14
CA SER A 92 -6.52 -18.17 -11.76
C SER A 92 -6.48 -16.66 -12.06
N LEU A 93 -5.92 -16.28 -13.22
CA LEU A 93 -5.82 -14.90 -13.67
C LEU A 93 -7.16 -14.16 -13.60
N SER A 94 -7.17 -12.98 -12.98
CA SER A 94 -8.38 -12.21 -12.64
C SER A 94 -9.22 -11.74 -13.85
N PRO A 95 -10.55 -11.53 -13.72
CA PRO A 95 -11.47 -11.32 -14.85
C PRO A 95 -11.09 -10.25 -15.86
N ASN A 96 -10.56 -9.11 -15.42
CA ASN A 96 -10.13 -8.01 -16.30
C ASN A 96 -8.95 -8.39 -17.22
N PHE A 97 -8.19 -9.42 -16.86
CA PHE A 97 -7.01 -9.89 -17.61
C PHE A 97 -7.28 -11.20 -18.36
N ASN A 98 -8.39 -11.90 -18.08
CA ASN A 98 -8.75 -13.18 -18.67
C ASN A 98 -10.17 -13.13 -19.29
N SER A 99 -10.31 -12.65 -20.53
CA SER A 99 -11.64 -12.48 -21.16
C SER A 99 -12.47 -13.76 -21.31
N GLU A 100 -11.83 -14.94 -21.24
CA GLU A 100 -12.49 -16.24 -21.37
C GLU A 100 -12.83 -16.88 -20.01
N TRP A 101 -12.55 -16.21 -18.89
CA TRP A 101 -12.64 -16.73 -17.51
C TRP A 101 -13.88 -17.59 -17.31
N SER A 102 -15.07 -17.04 -17.62
CA SER A 102 -16.41 -17.65 -17.44
C SER A 102 -16.70 -18.91 -18.27
N THR A 103 -15.72 -19.40 -19.03
CA THR A 103 -15.82 -20.62 -19.86
C THR A 103 -14.72 -21.64 -19.59
N THR A 104 -13.72 -21.29 -18.79
CA THR A 104 -12.52 -22.13 -18.60
C THR A 104 -12.65 -23.16 -17.49
N GLY A 105 -13.53 -22.93 -16.50
CA GLY A 105 -13.62 -23.71 -15.27
C GLY A 105 -12.56 -23.34 -14.24
N VAL A 106 -11.82 -22.23 -14.43
CA VAL A 106 -10.58 -21.97 -13.69
C VAL A 106 -10.83 -21.53 -12.25
N TYR A 107 -11.85 -20.72 -12.01
CA TYR A 107 -12.21 -20.30 -10.66
C TYR A 107 -12.90 -21.43 -9.91
N ASP A 108 -13.80 -22.17 -10.58
CA ASP A 108 -14.33 -23.42 -10.04
C ASP A 108 -13.21 -24.38 -9.62
N THR A 109 -12.14 -24.50 -10.40
CA THR A 109 -10.98 -25.38 -10.12
C THR A 109 -10.19 -24.96 -8.87
N ILE A 110 -9.84 -23.68 -8.70
CA ILE A 110 -9.13 -23.23 -7.47
C ILE A 110 -10.02 -23.31 -6.23
N LEU A 111 -11.31 -22.94 -6.37
CA LEU A 111 -12.25 -23.00 -5.26
C LEU A 111 -12.62 -24.44 -4.86
N ASP A 112 -12.72 -25.38 -5.80
CA ASP A 112 -12.86 -26.80 -5.49
C ASP A 112 -11.59 -27.35 -4.83
N TYR A 113 -10.39 -26.94 -5.28
CA TYR A 113 -9.14 -27.34 -4.65
C TYR A 113 -9.06 -26.89 -3.18
N TYR A 114 -9.53 -25.69 -2.86
CA TYR A 114 -9.68 -25.19 -1.50
C TYR A 114 -10.68 -26.02 -0.68
N VAL A 115 -11.88 -26.29 -1.21
CA VAL A 115 -12.89 -27.14 -0.55
C VAL A 115 -12.35 -28.55 -0.28
N ASP A 116 -11.68 -29.16 -1.26
CA ASP A 116 -11.09 -30.50 -1.15
C ASP A 116 -9.97 -30.52 -0.10
N TYR A 117 -9.08 -29.53 -0.08
CA TYR A 117 -8.00 -29.44 0.92
C TYR A 117 -8.55 -29.29 2.35
N ALA A 118 -9.50 -28.37 2.57
CA ALA A 118 -10.14 -28.22 3.88
C ALA A 118 -10.84 -29.52 4.32
N THR A 119 -11.54 -30.18 3.39
CA THR A 119 -12.24 -31.45 3.65
C THR A 119 -11.25 -32.58 3.97
N GLU A 120 -10.12 -32.66 3.28
CA GLU A 120 -9.06 -33.65 3.55
C GLU A 120 -8.48 -33.47 4.96
N LYS A 121 -8.20 -32.23 5.38
CA LYS A 121 -7.55 -31.95 6.67
C LYS A 121 -8.50 -31.99 7.86
N LEU A 122 -9.73 -31.50 7.69
CA LEU A 122 -10.64 -31.19 8.82
C LEU A 122 -11.96 -31.98 8.79
N GLY A 123 -12.34 -32.59 7.66
CA GLY A 123 -13.67 -33.20 7.48
C GLY A 123 -13.97 -34.45 8.32
N ASP A 124 -12.94 -35.12 8.84
CA ASP A 124 -13.08 -36.25 9.77
C ASP A 124 -13.27 -35.81 11.24
N VAL A 125 -13.04 -34.53 11.55
CA VAL A 125 -12.97 -33.99 12.93
C VAL A 125 -13.94 -32.84 13.22
N THR A 126 -14.32 -32.05 12.21
CA THR A 126 -15.38 -31.04 12.31
C THR A 126 -16.26 -31.01 11.05
N THR A 127 -17.43 -30.41 11.17
CA THR A 127 -18.34 -30.20 10.04
C THR A 127 -17.81 -29.07 9.17
N ILE A 128 -17.69 -29.34 7.86
CA ILE A 128 -17.42 -28.31 6.85
C ILE A 128 -18.63 -28.22 5.93
N THR A 129 -19.06 -26.99 5.64
CA THR A 129 -20.02 -26.71 4.58
C THR A 129 -19.42 -25.69 3.62
N SER A 130 -19.67 -25.88 2.32
CA SER A 130 -19.15 -25.00 1.29
C SER A 130 -20.26 -24.59 0.32
N LYS A 131 -20.17 -23.37 -0.16
CA LYS A 131 -21.13 -22.79 -1.08
C LYS A 131 -20.44 -21.79 -2.00
N LYS A 132 -20.51 -22.04 -3.30
CA LYS A 132 -20.11 -21.07 -4.31
C LYS A 132 -21.31 -20.21 -4.70
N TYR A 133 -21.08 -18.92 -4.89
CA TYR A 133 -22.00 -17.98 -5.54
C TYR A 133 -21.44 -17.62 -6.92
N GLY A 134 -22.15 -16.78 -7.67
CA GLY A 134 -21.70 -16.28 -8.97
C GLY A 134 -21.74 -17.31 -10.09
N LYS A 135 -21.08 -17.00 -11.21
CA LYS A 135 -21.18 -17.73 -12.47
C LYS A 135 -19.90 -18.50 -12.80
N GLU A 136 -19.92 -19.80 -12.54
CA GLU A 136 -19.19 -20.74 -13.42
C GLU A 136 -19.97 -22.05 -13.59
N THR A 137 -20.27 -22.83 -12.53
CA THR A 137 -21.13 -24.03 -12.66
C THR A 137 -22.22 -24.31 -11.61
N SER A 138 -22.43 -23.54 -10.53
CA SER A 138 -23.55 -23.81 -9.58
C SER A 138 -24.19 -22.59 -8.88
N PRO A 139 -25.53 -22.40 -8.96
CA PRO A 139 -26.27 -21.38 -8.20
C PRO A 139 -26.36 -21.74 -6.69
N PRO A 140 -26.61 -20.77 -5.79
CA PRO A 140 -27.40 -19.56 -6.02
C PRO A 140 -26.65 -18.35 -6.55
N LEU A 141 -27.25 -17.73 -7.57
CA LEU A 141 -26.95 -16.37 -7.98
C LEU A 141 -27.62 -15.39 -6.98
N ILE A 142 -26.96 -14.26 -6.75
CA ILE A 142 -27.56 -13.10 -6.08
C ILE A 142 -28.27 -12.25 -7.15
N ASP A 143 -29.39 -11.62 -6.80
CA ASP A 143 -30.20 -10.85 -7.76
C ASP A 143 -29.38 -9.70 -8.36
N GLY A 144 -29.25 -9.67 -9.68
CA GLY A 144 -28.39 -8.72 -10.40
C GLY A 144 -26.92 -9.14 -10.57
N MET A 145 -26.52 -10.31 -10.09
CA MET A 145 -25.13 -10.84 -10.17
C MET A 145 -24.97 -12.00 -11.16
N ASP A 146 -25.81 -12.06 -12.20
CA ASP A 146 -25.85 -13.15 -13.19
C ASP A 146 -24.54 -13.33 -13.99
N ASP A 147 -23.67 -12.32 -14.02
CA ASP A 147 -22.39 -12.29 -14.75
C ASP A 147 -21.15 -12.11 -13.83
N SER A 148 -21.32 -12.19 -12.51
CA SER A 148 -20.22 -12.09 -11.52
C SER A 148 -19.31 -13.34 -11.51
N PRO A 149 -18.00 -13.20 -11.27
CA PRO A 149 -17.11 -14.33 -11.04
C PRO A 149 -17.44 -15.02 -9.71
N PRO A 150 -17.13 -16.32 -9.55
CA PRO A 150 -17.63 -17.09 -8.41
C PRO A 150 -16.86 -16.80 -7.12
N MET A 151 -17.59 -16.67 -6.01
CA MET A 151 -17.02 -16.51 -4.68
C MET A 151 -17.36 -17.74 -3.82
N LEU A 152 -16.39 -18.25 -3.06
CA LEU A 152 -16.59 -19.34 -2.11
C LEU A 152 -16.87 -18.79 -0.70
N LEU A 153 -18.00 -19.20 -0.13
CA LEU A 153 -18.21 -19.24 1.32
C LEU A 153 -17.93 -20.67 1.80
N LEU A 154 -16.87 -20.86 2.60
CA LEU A 154 -16.56 -22.11 3.27
C LEU A 154 -16.68 -21.91 4.78
N THR A 155 -17.54 -22.69 5.43
CA THR A 155 -17.81 -22.61 6.87
C THR A 155 -17.28 -23.85 7.57
N ILE A 156 -16.46 -23.65 8.60
CA ILE A 156 -15.91 -24.68 9.48
C ILE A 156 -16.57 -24.50 10.85
N GLU A 157 -17.33 -25.50 11.31
CA GLU A 157 -17.98 -25.44 12.62
C GLU A 157 -16.93 -25.41 13.74
N GLY A 158 -17.11 -24.49 14.71
CA GLY A 158 -16.26 -24.36 15.89
C GLY A 158 -16.44 -25.53 16.87
N THR A 159 -15.48 -25.70 17.78
CA THR A 159 -15.42 -26.85 18.70
C THR A 159 -16.09 -26.65 20.06
N ASP A 160 -16.50 -25.42 20.42
CA ASP A 160 -17.25 -25.16 21.65
C ASP A 160 -18.78 -25.24 21.43
N THR A 161 -19.45 -25.96 22.33
CA THR A 161 -20.92 -26.13 22.32
C THR A 161 -21.69 -24.96 22.97
N ASN A 162 -21.00 -24.03 23.64
CA ASN A 162 -21.56 -22.74 24.04
C ASN A 162 -21.40 -21.66 22.95
N ALA A 163 -20.60 -21.87 21.90
CA ALA A 163 -20.26 -20.89 20.86
C ALA A 163 -21.40 -20.57 19.86
N ASN A 164 -22.67 -20.70 20.27
CA ASN A 164 -23.86 -20.36 19.47
C ASN A 164 -24.01 -18.86 19.14
N THR A 165 -23.01 -18.03 19.44
CA THR A 165 -23.00 -16.58 19.16
C THR A 165 -21.66 -16.04 18.64
N GLU A 166 -20.58 -16.83 18.60
CA GLU A 166 -19.25 -16.34 18.22
C GLU A 166 -18.75 -16.99 16.94
N ASN A 167 -18.58 -16.15 15.93
CA ASN A 167 -18.16 -16.50 14.59
C ASN A 167 -17.16 -15.45 14.09
N VAL A 168 -16.27 -15.87 13.20
CA VAL A 168 -15.24 -15.03 12.59
C VAL A 168 -15.36 -15.17 11.08
N ILE A 169 -15.33 -14.05 10.36
CA ILE A 169 -15.15 -14.05 8.91
C ILE A 169 -13.65 -13.91 8.62
N VAL A 170 -13.15 -14.67 7.65
CA VAL A 170 -11.80 -14.49 7.10
C VAL A 170 -11.91 -14.26 5.60
N TYR A 171 -11.60 -13.06 5.15
CA TYR A 171 -11.50 -12.70 3.74
C TYR A 171 -10.10 -13.02 3.20
N MET A 172 -10.08 -13.50 1.96
CA MET A 172 -8.92 -13.70 1.09
C MET A 172 -9.39 -13.66 -0.37
N HIS A 173 -8.46 -13.64 -1.32
CA HIS A 173 -8.79 -13.89 -2.73
C HIS A 173 -8.00 -15.07 -3.34
N ALA A 174 -8.51 -15.57 -4.46
CA ALA A 174 -7.97 -16.72 -5.17
C ALA A 174 -7.61 -16.41 -6.63
N ASP A 175 -7.99 -15.24 -7.14
CA ASP A 175 -7.49 -14.71 -8.40
C ASP A 175 -6.10 -14.07 -8.25
N THR A 176 -5.45 -13.71 -9.36
CA THR A 176 -4.09 -13.15 -9.38
C THR A 176 -3.88 -12.12 -10.50
N GLN A 177 -2.97 -11.16 -10.32
CA GLN A 177 -2.43 -10.25 -11.33
C GLN A 177 -1.83 -11.01 -12.53
N PRO A 178 -1.81 -10.39 -13.73
CA PRO A 178 -1.09 -10.92 -14.88
C PRO A 178 0.42 -10.90 -14.63
N PHE A 179 1.15 -11.60 -15.49
CA PHE A 179 2.60 -11.58 -15.53
C PHE A 179 3.10 -11.64 -16.98
N ASN A 180 4.30 -11.11 -17.22
CA ASN A 180 5.07 -11.38 -18.43
C ASN A 180 6.17 -12.38 -18.11
N ALA A 181 6.10 -13.58 -18.66
CA ALA A 181 7.07 -14.65 -18.38
C ALA A 181 8.50 -14.35 -18.89
N GLU A 182 8.72 -13.31 -19.70
CA GLU A 182 10.08 -12.86 -20.07
C GLU A 182 10.77 -12.04 -18.96
N ASP A 183 10.01 -11.51 -18.00
CA ASP A 183 10.52 -10.65 -16.91
C ASP A 183 10.82 -11.44 -15.61
N TRP A 184 10.54 -12.75 -15.57
CA TRP A 184 10.75 -13.63 -14.41
C TRP A 184 11.97 -14.54 -14.59
N GLU A 185 12.69 -14.86 -13.51
CA GLU A 185 13.77 -15.86 -13.52
C GLU A 185 13.26 -17.30 -13.69
N SER A 186 12.10 -17.59 -13.11
CA SER A 186 11.45 -18.91 -13.05
C SER A 186 10.03 -18.85 -13.60
N ASN A 187 9.41 -20.00 -13.90
CA ASN A 187 8.02 -20.00 -14.38
C ASN A 187 7.07 -19.58 -13.23
N PRO A 188 6.32 -18.47 -13.33
CA PRO A 188 5.44 -17.99 -12.26
C PRO A 188 4.37 -19.00 -11.81
N LEU A 189 3.97 -19.94 -12.68
CA LEU A 189 3.00 -21.00 -12.38
C LEU A 189 3.65 -22.30 -11.86
N ILE A 190 4.94 -22.29 -11.53
CA ILE A 190 5.65 -23.42 -10.92
C ILE A 190 6.40 -22.89 -9.71
N ALA A 191 5.80 -23.00 -8.52
CA ALA A 191 6.40 -22.42 -7.33
C ALA A 191 7.78 -23.04 -7.02
N GLU A 192 8.79 -22.20 -6.81
CA GLU A 192 10.17 -22.62 -6.58
C GLU A 192 10.68 -22.09 -5.23
N ARG A 193 11.02 -23.00 -4.31
CA ARG A 193 11.66 -22.64 -3.05
C ARG A 193 13.14 -22.33 -3.29
N LYS A 194 13.55 -21.08 -3.09
CA LYS A 194 14.94 -20.60 -3.19
C LYS A 194 15.35 -19.95 -1.87
N THR A 195 16.65 -19.97 -1.55
CA THR A 195 17.20 -19.20 -0.43
C THR A 195 17.98 -18.02 -0.98
N ILE A 196 17.50 -16.79 -0.75
CA ILE A 196 18.14 -15.54 -1.20
C ILE A 196 18.48 -14.70 0.04
N ASP A 197 19.73 -14.23 0.14
CA ASP A 197 20.27 -13.45 1.26
C ASP A 197 19.98 -14.00 2.68
N GLY A 198 19.79 -15.32 2.77
CA GLY A 198 19.49 -16.04 4.01
C GLY A 198 18.02 -16.15 4.36
N LYS A 199 17.12 -15.48 3.61
CA LYS A 199 15.68 -15.73 3.63
C LYS A 199 15.35 -16.97 2.80
N ASP A 200 14.40 -17.76 3.26
CA ASP A 200 13.91 -18.97 2.58
C ASP A 200 12.54 -18.66 2.00
N GLN A 201 12.47 -18.53 0.68
CA GLN A 201 11.37 -17.91 -0.04
C GLN A 201 10.76 -18.89 -1.05
N LEU A 202 9.43 -18.89 -1.16
CA LEU A 202 8.70 -19.61 -2.20
C LEU A 202 8.32 -18.62 -3.31
N PHE A 203 9.00 -18.70 -4.45
CA PHE A 203 8.75 -17.85 -5.61
C PHE A 203 7.61 -18.38 -6.47
N GLY A 204 6.70 -17.52 -6.94
CA GLY A 204 5.58 -17.87 -7.82
C GLY A 204 4.44 -16.86 -7.75
N ARG A 205 3.63 -16.73 -8.81
CA ARG A 205 2.51 -15.78 -8.84
C ARG A 205 1.41 -16.22 -7.86
N GLY A 206 1.01 -15.31 -6.99
CA GLY A 206 0.07 -15.54 -5.91
C GLY A 206 0.60 -16.47 -4.83
N THR A 207 1.92 -16.50 -4.61
CA THR A 207 2.50 -17.13 -3.42
C THR A 207 2.28 -16.27 -2.18
N THR A 208 2.29 -14.94 -2.32
CA THR A 208 1.99 -13.98 -1.25
C THR A 208 0.65 -13.29 -1.46
N ASP A 209 0.13 -13.31 -2.69
CA ASP A 209 -0.99 -12.45 -3.12
C ASP A 209 -2.09 -13.25 -3.85
N ASP A 210 -3.04 -13.91 -3.17
CA ASP A 210 -3.21 -14.09 -1.71
C ASP A 210 -3.36 -15.59 -1.36
N LYS A 211 -2.89 -16.50 -2.23
CA LYS A 211 -3.24 -17.94 -2.10
C LYS A 211 -2.71 -18.60 -0.82
N TYR A 212 -1.73 -17.99 -0.12
CA TYR A 212 -1.22 -18.48 1.17
C TYR A 212 -2.23 -18.33 2.31
N ALA A 213 -3.12 -17.35 2.25
CA ALA A 213 -4.07 -17.05 3.31
C ALA A 213 -4.98 -18.26 3.58
N PHE A 214 -5.46 -18.93 2.53
CA PHE A 214 -6.27 -20.14 2.65
C PHE A 214 -5.56 -21.23 3.46
N PHE A 215 -4.33 -21.55 3.10
CA PHE A 215 -3.56 -22.59 3.78
C PHE A 215 -3.20 -22.20 5.21
N SER A 216 -2.92 -20.91 5.46
CA SER A 216 -2.69 -20.39 6.81
C SER A 216 -3.89 -20.65 7.72
N VAL A 217 -5.10 -20.34 7.26
CA VAL A 217 -6.33 -20.57 8.04
C VAL A 217 -6.54 -22.06 8.34
N ILE A 218 -6.47 -22.92 7.32
CA ILE A 218 -6.69 -24.37 7.49
C ILE A 218 -5.63 -25.01 8.38
N ILE A 219 -4.34 -24.67 8.20
CA ILE A 219 -3.22 -25.19 9.02
C ILE A 219 -3.31 -24.70 10.47
N GLY A 220 -3.74 -23.46 10.67
CA GLY A 220 -4.04 -22.91 12.00
C GLY A 220 -5.13 -23.72 12.71
N ILE A 221 -6.28 -23.89 12.08
CA ILE A 221 -7.42 -24.65 12.64
C ILE A 221 -7.05 -26.12 12.89
N GLN A 222 -6.34 -26.75 11.94
CA GLN A 222 -5.82 -28.11 12.12
C GLN A 222 -4.94 -28.22 13.36
N THR A 223 -4.05 -27.25 13.58
CA THR A 223 -3.17 -27.21 14.74
C THR A 223 -3.97 -27.09 16.05
N LEU A 224 -4.99 -26.22 16.10
CA LEU A 224 -5.85 -26.08 17.28
C LEU A 224 -6.58 -27.39 17.61
N ILE A 225 -7.16 -28.06 16.60
CA ILE A 225 -7.86 -29.34 16.78
C ILE A 225 -6.90 -30.43 17.28
N GLU A 226 -5.72 -30.57 16.68
CA GLU A 226 -4.73 -31.57 17.07
C GLU A 226 -4.19 -31.36 18.51
N GLN A 227 -4.21 -30.12 19.00
CA GLN A 227 -3.84 -29.77 20.39
C GLN A 227 -5.03 -29.79 21.37
N GLY A 228 -6.26 -30.00 20.88
CA GLY A 228 -7.47 -29.97 21.71
C GLY A 228 -7.90 -28.58 22.15
N LEU A 229 -7.45 -27.54 21.44
CA LEU A 229 -7.78 -26.14 21.68
C LEU A 229 -9.10 -25.76 20.98
N SER A 230 -9.91 -24.94 21.65
CA SER A 230 -11.21 -24.47 21.13
C SER A 230 -11.06 -23.33 20.14
N PHE A 231 -11.93 -23.24 19.13
CA PHE A 231 -12.00 -22.11 18.19
C PHE A 231 -13.46 -21.81 17.79
N PRO A 232 -13.81 -20.56 17.45
CA PRO A 232 -15.15 -20.16 17.04
C PRO A 232 -15.50 -20.73 15.65
N THR A 233 -16.75 -20.59 15.20
CA THR A 233 -17.10 -20.94 13.82
C THR A 233 -16.40 -20.00 12.84
N ILE A 234 -15.71 -20.54 11.85
CA ILE A 234 -14.93 -19.78 10.87
C ILE A 234 -15.64 -19.78 9.53
N HIS A 235 -15.91 -18.60 8.98
CA HIS A 235 -16.47 -18.37 7.66
C HIS A 235 -15.40 -17.79 6.74
N ILE A 236 -14.78 -18.64 5.93
CA ILE A 236 -13.81 -18.22 4.91
C ILE A 236 -14.57 -17.70 3.69
N LEU A 237 -14.22 -16.49 3.24
CA LEU A 237 -14.64 -15.88 1.99
C LEU A 237 -13.44 -15.81 1.06
N ALA A 238 -13.47 -16.57 -0.03
CA ALA A 238 -12.49 -16.48 -1.11
C ALA A 238 -13.14 -15.85 -2.36
N GLU A 239 -12.78 -14.61 -2.65
CA GLU A 239 -13.16 -13.88 -3.87
C GLU A 239 -12.29 -14.30 -5.07
N THR A 240 -12.75 -14.00 -6.29
CA THR A 240 -12.02 -14.23 -7.56
C THR A 240 -12.07 -12.99 -8.48
N GLU A 241 -12.10 -11.80 -7.88
CA GLU A 241 -12.21 -10.49 -8.55
C GLU A 241 -11.39 -9.37 -7.87
N GLU A 242 -10.56 -9.64 -6.84
CA GLU A 242 -9.86 -8.57 -6.10
C GLU A 242 -9.02 -7.74 -7.05
N GLU A 243 -8.20 -8.43 -7.83
CA GLU A 243 -7.24 -7.88 -8.78
C GLU A 243 -7.97 -7.22 -9.98
N SER A 244 -9.30 -7.38 -10.05
CA SER A 244 -10.25 -6.73 -10.96
C SER A 244 -11.14 -5.66 -10.28
N SER A 245 -10.74 -5.23 -9.08
CA SER A 245 -11.33 -4.21 -8.20
C SER A 245 -12.59 -4.60 -7.42
N SER A 246 -12.82 -5.90 -7.15
CA SER A 246 -13.90 -6.43 -6.28
C SER A 246 -15.26 -5.77 -6.52
N GLN A 247 -15.70 -5.66 -7.78
CA GLN A 247 -16.93 -4.92 -8.13
C GLN A 247 -18.18 -5.55 -7.52
N HIS A 248 -18.13 -6.86 -7.22
CA HIS A 248 -19.24 -7.64 -6.72
C HIS A 248 -19.19 -7.93 -5.20
N ILE A 249 -18.13 -7.54 -4.47
CA ILE A 249 -17.94 -7.93 -3.06
C ILE A 249 -19.05 -7.45 -2.10
N GLY A 250 -19.63 -6.26 -2.32
CA GLY A 250 -20.61 -5.68 -1.39
C GLY A 250 -21.86 -6.55 -1.22
N PRO A 251 -22.63 -6.83 -2.29
CA PRO A 251 -23.80 -7.70 -2.16
C PRO A 251 -23.46 -9.16 -1.84
N TYR A 252 -22.23 -9.61 -2.11
CA TYR A 252 -21.72 -10.89 -1.60
C TYR A 252 -21.63 -10.90 -0.06
N ILE A 253 -20.99 -9.89 0.53
CA ILE A 253 -20.88 -9.73 2.00
C ILE A 253 -22.26 -9.59 2.63
N ASP A 254 -23.17 -8.78 2.08
CA ASP A 254 -24.54 -8.65 2.56
C ASP A 254 -25.29 -10.00 2.59
N GLN A 255 -25.11 -10.82 1.54
CA GLN A 255 -25.74 -12.14 1.46
C GLN A 255 -25.10 -13.15 2.42
N VAL A 256 -23.79 -13.08 2.64
CA VAL A 256 -23.07 -13.88 3.64
C VAL A 256 -23.54 -13.55 5.06
N LEU A 257 -23.53 -12.27 5.45
CA LEU A 257 -23.97 -11.81 6.77
C LEU A 257 -25.43 -12.24 7.06
N LYS A 258 -26.28 -12.20 6.05
CA LYS A 258 -27.67 -12.68 6.10
C LYS A 258 -27.81 -14.19 6.24
N GLU A 259 -26.85 -14.99 5.74
CA GLU A 259 -26.85 -16.45 5.88
C GLU A 259 -26.23 -16.93 7.18
N ILE A 260 -25.19 -16.25 7.68
CA ILE A 260 -24.66 -16.45 9.03
C ILE A 260 -25.76 -16.08 10.06
N GLY A 261 -26.48 -14.98 9.82
CA GLY A 261 -27.63 -14.55 10.63
C GLY A 261 -27.28 -13.93 11.99
N THR A 262 -26.00 -13.90 12.34
CA THR A 262 -25.41 -13.21 13.49
C THR A 262 -24.22 -12.37 13.02
N PRO A 263 -23.99 -11.15 13.56
CA PRO A 263 -22.76 -10.41 13.28
C PRO A 263 -21.50 -11.23 13.65
N PRO A 264 -20.40 -11.07 12.91
CA PRO A 264 -19.12 -11.65 13.30
C PRO A 264 -18.49 -10.89 14.47
N THR A 265 -17.73 -11.59 15.32
CA THR A 265 -16.92 -10.96 16.37
C THR A 265 -15.75 -10.20 15.76
N ALA A 266 -15.15 -10.76 14.70
CA ALA A 266 -14.11 -10.12 13.91
C ALA A 266 -14.18 -10.55 12.44
N VAL A 267 -13.70 -9.68 11.57
CA VAL A 267 -13.41 -9.93 10.17
C VAL A 267 -11.91 -9.77 9.98
N PHE A 268 -11.23 -10.88 9.76
CA PHE A 268 -9.83 -10.92 9.38
C PHE A 268 -9.74 -10.73 7.87
N ILE A 269 -8.88 -9.84 7.43
CA ILE A 269 -8.59 -9.60 6.02
C ILE A 269 -7.10 -9.87 5.88
N LEU A 270 -6.72 -10.89 5.11
CA LEU A 270 -5.35 -11.43 5.10
C LEU A 270 -4.49 -10.91 3.92
N ASP A 271 -4.99 -9.88 3.26
CA ASP A 271 -4.55 -9.31 1.99
C ASP A 271 -3.88 -7.93 2.21
N SER A 272 -2.82 -7.92 3.03
CA SER A 272 -2.09 -6.70 3.38
C SER A 272 -0.72 -6.99 4.00
N GLY A 273 -0.12 -6.02 4.68
CA GLY A 273 1.14 -6.20 5.40
C GLY A 273 1.78 -4.89 5.83
N GLY A 274 3.10 -4.78 5.67
CA GLY A 274 3.84 -3.61 6.10
C GLY A 274 5.27 -3.57 5.56
N VAL A 275 6.19 -3.11 6.42
CA VAL A 275 7.56 -2.77 6.00
C VAL A 275 8.47 -4.00 5.96
N ASP A 276 8.25 -4.97 6.85
CA ASP A 276 8.98 -6.24 6.90
C ASP A 276 8.13 -7.37 7.48
N ASN A 277 8.59 -8.61 7.27
CA ASN A 277 8.01 -9.83 7.84
C ASN A 277 8.63 -10.26 9.20
N THR A 278 9.24 -9.33 9.95
CA THR A 278 9.80 -9.57 11.29
C THR A 278 8.81 -9.31 12.43
N ARG A 279 7.60 -8.87 12.12
CA ARG A 279 6.52 -8.51 13.06
C ARG A 279 5.15 -8.69 12.41
N MET A 280 4.11 -8.67 13.23
CA MET A 280 2.72 -8.62 12.78
C MET A 280 2.32 -7.17 12.45
N TRP A 281 1.57 -6.96 11.37
CA TRP A 281 1.09 -5.64 10.95
C TRP A 281 -0.43 -5.55 10.99
N ASN A 282 -0.94 -4.37 11.38
CA ASN A 282 -2.35 -4.00 11.25
C ASN A 282 -2.46 -2.77 10.33
N SER A 283 -2.90 -2.98 9.10
CA SER A 283 -3.12 -1.93 8.10
C SER A 283 -4.39 -1.14 8.42
N ARG A 284 -4.32 -0.31 9.47
CA ARG A 284 -5.41 0.51 10.00
C ARG A 284 -6.00 1.42 8.93
N THR A 285 -5.18 2.06 8.09
CA THR A 285 -5.68 3.05 7.12
C THR A 285 -5.17 2.82 5.71
N LEU A 286 -6.03 3.07 4.73
CA LEU A 286 -5.68 3.13 3.31
C LEU A 286 -6.26 4.39 2.67
N ARG A 287 -5.51 4.99 1.76
CA ARG A 287 -5.93 6.20 1.04
C ARG A 287 -7.08 5.89 0.08
N GLY A 288 -7.89 6.90 -0.22
CA GLY A 288 -8.88 6.82 -1.30
C GLY A 288 -8.27 7.19 -2.66
N VAL A 289 -9.07 7.05 -3.71
CA VAL A 289 -8.73 7.47 -5.08
C VAL A 289 -9.88 8.26 -5.71
N VAL A 290 -9.56 9.37 -6.36
CA VAL A 290 -10.39 9.99 -7.39
C VAL A 290 -9.58 10.02 -8.69
N ALA A 291 -9.99 9.26 -9.69
CA ALA A 291 -9.42 9.30 -11.03
C ALA A 291 -10.34 10.12 -11.96
N ILE A 292 -9.74 11.01 -12.76
CA ILE A 292 -10.45 11.84 -13.73
C ILE A 292 -9.73 11.82 -15.09
N ILE A 293 -10.48 12.17 -16.13
CA ILE A 293 -9.90 12.56 -17.41
C ILE A 293 -10.03 14.06 -17.58
N LEU A 294 -8.88 14.75 -17.60
CA LEU A 294 -8.78 16.19 -17.82
C LEU A 294 -8.49 16.46 -19.30
N THR A 295 -9.35 17.25 -19.95
CA THR A 295 -9.10 17.77 -21.30
C THR A 295 -8.91 19.28 -21.25
N VAL A 296 -7.84 19.78 -21.87
CA VAL A 296 -7.56 21.22 -22.03
C VAL A 296 -7.42 21.55 -23.51
N GLN A 297 -8.34 22.34 -24.05
CA GLN A 297 -8.42 22.70 -25.47
C GLN A 297 -8.23 24.20 -25.70
N ILE A 298 -7.41 24.58 -26.69
CA ILE A 298 -7.12 25.98 -27.06
C ILE A 298 -7.44 26.29 -28.53
N ALA A 299 -7.57 25.28 -29.39
CA ALA A 299 -7.86 25.47 -30.81
C ALA A 299 -8.74 24.35 -31.36
N GLU A 300 -9.33 24.58 -32.54
CA GLU A 300 -10.09 23.56 -33.29
C GLU A 300 -9.17 22.63 -34.10
N THR A 301 -7.98 23.09 -34.50
CA THR A 301 -7.08 22.35 -35.38
C THR A 301 -5.60 22.52 -35.03
N THR A 302 -4.82 21.48 -35.34
CA THR A 302 -3.37 21.46 -35.25
C THR A 302 -2.74 22.60 -36.06
N SER A 303 -1.87 23.38 -35.43
CA SER A 303 -1.29 24.61 -35.99
C SER A 303 0.23 24.51 -36.17
N HIS A 304 0.80 25.11 -37.22
CA HIS A 304 2.24 25.07 -37.47
C HIS A 304 3.02 25.83 -36.37
N SER A 305 3.90 25.15 -35.63
CA SER A 305 4.53 25.72 -34.42
C SER A 305 5.43 26.92 -34.73
N GLY A 306 6.10 26.94 -35.88
CA GLY A 306 6.89 28.11 -36.32
C GLY A 306 6.06 29.33 -36.77
N CYS A 307 4.74 29.19 -36.94
CA CYS A 307 3.85 30.30 -37.33
C CYS A 307 2.98 30.80 -36.17
N PHE A 308 2.60 29.91 -35.26
CA PHE A 308 1.70 30.20 -34.14
C PHE A 308 2.38 30.07 -32.76
N GLY A 309 3.64 29.64 -32.69
CA GLY A 309 4.43 29.62 -31.46
C GLY A 309 4.59 31.02 -30.87
N GLY A 310 4.31 31.15 -29.58
CA GLY A 310 4.23 32.45 -28.89
C GLY A 310 2.94 33.24 -29.16
N ILE A 311 2.01 32.71 -29.96
CA ILE A 311 0.66 33.27 -30.16
C ILE A 311 -0.38 32.33 -29.53
N ILE A 312 -0.33 31.04 -29.87
CA ILE A 312 -1.16 29.99 -29.26
C ILE A 312 -0.32 29.30 -28.18
N PRO A 313 -0.75 29.29 -26.91
CA PRO A 313 -0.06 28.54 -25.86
C PRO A 313 -0.26 27.02 -26.07
N PRO A 314 0.79 26.18 -25.93
CA PRO A 314 0.65 24.74 -26.06
C PRO A 314 -0.27 24.13 -24.99
N PRO A 315 -1.25 23.26 -25.34
CA PRO A 315 -2.18 22.67 -24.38
C PRO A 315 -1.52 21.97 -23.19
N LEU A 316 -0.42 21.23 -23.42
CA LEU A 316 0.33 20.57 -22.34
C LEU A 316 0.85 21.57 -21.30
N LEU A 317 1.35 22.73 -21.74
CA LEU A 317 1.80 23.78 -20.82
C LEU A 317 0.63 24.47 -20.11
N LEU A 318 -0.54 24.56 -20.75
CA LEU A 318 -1.75 25.04 -20.08
C LEU A 318 -2.23 24.07 -19.01
N MET A 319 -2.15 22.76 -19.26
CA MET A 319 -2.51 21.73 -18.29
C MET A 319 -1.57 21.75 -17.07
N THR A 320 -0.25 21.80 -17.26
CA THR A 320 0.70 21.90 -16.14
C THR A 320 0.54 23.21 -15.36
N THR A 321 0.32 24.34 -16.05
CA THR A 321 0.02 25.63 -15.40
C THR A 321 -1.29 25.56 -14.62
N LEU A 322 -2.35 24.95 -15.17
CA LEU A 322 -3.64 24.82 -14.51
C LEU A 322 -3.51 24.03 -13.21
N LEU A 323 -2.82 22.89 -13.21
CA LEU A 323 -2.57 22.08 -12.02
C LEU A 323 -1.76 22.85 -10.98
N SER A 324 -0.70 23.57 -11.42
CA SER A 324 0.14 24.38 -10.53
C SER A 324 -0.59 25.59 -9.92
N ASP A 325 -1.55 26.19 -10.64
CA ASP A 325 -2.31 27.38 -10.21
C ASP A 325 -3.58 27.04 -9.38
N ARG A 326 -3.95 25.75 -9.28
CA ARG A 326 -5.27 25.32 -8.76
C ARG A 326 -5.27 24.14 -7.80
N ILE A 327 -4.26 23.27 -7.84
CA ILE A 327 -4.27 21.97 -7.14
C ILE A 327 -3.02 21.80 -6.30
N GLU A 328 -1.85 21.82 -6.94
CA GLU A 328 -0.59 21.35 -6.36
C GLU A 328 0.52 22.38 -6.51
N ASN A 329 1.26 22.64 -5.44
CA ASN A 329 2.48 23.43 -5.52
C ASN A 329 3.59 22.60 -6.19
N SER A 330 3.88 22.88 -7.47
CA SER A 330 4.86 22.13 -8.27
C SER A 330 6.32 22.20 -7.79
N GLN A 331 6.62 22.94 -6.72
CA GLN A 331 7.93 22.91 -6.04
C GLN A 331 7.97 21.94 -4.85
N THR A 332 6.83 21.64 -4.23
CA THR A 332 6.73 20.82 -3.00
C THR A 332 5.90 19.54 -3.18
N GLY A 333 5.03 19.46 -4.19
CA GLY A 333 4.02 18.40 -4.29
C GLY A 333 2.89 18.55 -3.26
N GLU A 334 2.77 19.72 -2.64
CA GLU A 334 1.73 20.02 -1.65
C GLU A 334 0.40 20.31 -2.36
N ILE A 335 -0.61 19.48 -2.11
CA ILE A 335 -1.99 19.76 -2.51
C ILE A 335 -2.53 20.90 -1.63
N PHE A 336 -2.87 22.03 -2.25
CA PHE A 336 -3.42 23.21 -1.56
C PHE A 336 -4.90 23.46 -1.89
N ALA A 337 -5.48 22.72 -2.84
CA ALA A 337 -6.89 22.78 -3.18
C ALA A 337 -7.33 21.55 -4.01
N PRO A 338 -8.65 21.27 -4.07
CA PRO A 338 -9.73 21.92 -3.31
C PRO A 338 -9.73 21.55 -1.81
N PRO A 339 -10.54 22.24 -0.97
CA PRO A 339 -10.65 21.95 0.47
C PRO A 339 -10.91 20.48 0.81
N SER A 340 -11.69 19.75 0.02
CA SER A 340 -11.94 18.31 0.20
C SER A 340 -10.69 17.42 0.13
N LEU A 341 -9.60 17.89 -0.49
CA LEU A 341 -8.32 17.18 -0.55
C LEU A 341 -7.35 17.59 0.56
N LEU A 342 -7.67 18.63 1.34
CA LEU A 342 -6.84 19.06 2.46
C LEU A 342 -7.08 18.14 3.64
N TYR A 343 -6.00 17.75 4.30
CA TYR A 343 -6.04 16.89 5.46
C TYR A 343 -5.11 17.42 6.56
N GLU A 344 -5.67 17.53 7.76
CA GLU A 344 -4.94 17.90 8.98
C GLU A 344 -4.78 16.64 9.84
N PRO A 345 -3.54 16.13 10.02
CA PRO A 345 -3.28 14.93 10.79
C PRO A 345 -3.81 14.95 12.23
N SER A 346 -4.34 13.81 12.68
CA SER A 346 -4.56 13.58 14.11
C SER A 346 -3.27 13.20 14.83
N GLU A 347 -3.26 13.28 16.16
CA GLU A 347 -2.13 12.80 16.97
C GLU A 347 -1.86 11.30 16.74
N ALA A 348 -2.91 10.49 16.49
CA ALA A 348 -2.77 9.06 16.24
C ALA A 348 -2.04 8.75 14.93
N ASP A 349 -2.28 9.53 13.87
CA ASP A 349 -1.60 9.35 12.57
C ASP A 349 -0.13 9.70 12.67
N ILE A 350 0.17 10.82 13.34
CA ILE A 350 1.54 11.26 13.63
C ILE A 350 2.26 10.20 14.45
N MET A 351 1.61 9.59 15.45
CA MET A 351 2.16 8.48 16.22
C MET A 351 2.41 7.22 15.37
N SER A 352 1.51 6.86 14.42
CA SER A 352 1.74 5.73 13.49
C SER A 352 2.89 5.99 12.51
N ALA A 353 3.09 7.24 12.07
CA ALA A 353 4.27 7.62 11.30
C ALA A 353 5.55 7.59 12.15
N GLN A 354 5.54 8.22 13.34
CA GLN A 354 6.67 8.26 14.26
C GLN A 354 7.11 6.84 14.68
N GLN A 355 6.17 5.96 15.02
CA GLN A 355 6.47 4.58 15.40
C GLN A 355 7.26 3.82 14.33
N ARG A 356 7.00 4.06 13.04
CA ARG A 356 7.81 3.45 11.96
C ARG A 356 9.19 4.11 11.85
N VAL A 357 9.32 5.41 12.10
CA VAL A 357 10.63 6.07 12.19
C VAL A 357 11.44 5.59 13.39
N ASP A 358 10.80 5.30 14.53
CA ASP A 358 11.48 4.75 15.72
C ASP A 358 12.01 3.33 15.46
N LEU A 359 11.29 2.54 14.66
CA LEU A 359 11.64 1.15 14.34
C LEU A 359 12.70 1.00 13.24
N TYR A 360 12.82 1.95 12.31
CA TYR A 360 13.66 1.82 11.10
C TYR A 360 14.59 3.02 10.82
N GLY A 361 14.40 4.15 11.50
CA GLY A 361 15.07 5.41 11.18
C GLY A 361 14.83 5.83 9.72
N ALA A 362 15.91 6.13 9.00
CA ALA A 362 15.86 6.51 7.58
C ALA A 362 15.52 5.33 6.65
N ASP A 363 15.77 4.09 7.06
CA ASP A 363 15.58 2.91 6.20
C ASP A 363 14.10 2.60 5.94
N VAL A 364 13.17 3.23 6.66
CA VAL A 364 11.74 3.24 6.35
C VAL A 364 11.43 3.81 4.95
N LEU A 365 12.30 4.68 4.42
CA LEU A 365 12.21 5.21 3.06
C LEU A 365 12.86 4.30 2.01
N ASN A 366 13.61 3.28 2.43
CA ASN A 366 14.09 2.23 1.54
C ASN A 366 13.09 1.07 1.52
N ALA A 367 12.62 0.63 2.69
CA ALA A 367 11.76 -0.54 2.83
C ALA A 367 10.27 -0.32 2.43
N ASN A 368 9.79 0.93 2.32
CA ASN A 368 8.51 1.23 1.65
C ASN A 368 8.62 1.36 0.11
N TRP A 369 9.83 1.22 -0.45
CA TRP A 369 10.10 1.50 -1.86
C TRP A 369 10.75 0.26 -2.50
N ILE A 370 9.95 -0.53 -3.23
CA ILE A 370 10.41 -1.68 -4.02
C ILE A 370 11.67 -1.29 -4.80
N ASP A 371 12.69 -2.15 -4.82
CA ASP A 371 13.97 -1.80 -5.44
C ASP A 371 13.79 -1.49 -6.94
N GLY A 372 14.20 -0.27 -7.34
CA GLY A 372 13.90 0.32 -8.64
C GLY A 372 12.77 1.36 -8.68
N ALA A 373 11.88 1.42 -7.67
CA ALA A 373 10.94 2.54 -7.46
C ALA A 373 11.57 3.73 -6.72
N SER A 374 12.69 3.49 -6.03
CA SER A 374 13.58 4.52 -5.45
C SER A 374 13.90 5.62 -6.49
N PRO A 375 14.16 6.89 -6.09
CA PRO A 375 14.52 7.95 -7.02
C PRO A 375 15.92 7.72 -7.59
N LEU A 376 16.05 6.77 -8.54
CA LEU A 376 17.27 6.26 -9.19
C LEU A 376 18.48 6.12 -8.24
N GLN A 377 18.97 4.90 -7.94
CA GLN A 377 20.07 4.64 -6.98
C GLN A 377 21.33 5.54 -7.08
N ASP A 378 21.60 6.19 -8.22
CA ASP A 378 22.70 7.16 -8.46
C ASP A 378 22.30 8.66 -8.44
N ALA A 379 21.02 9.01 -8.23
CA ALA A 379 20.50 10.35 -8.46
C ALA A 379 20.46 11.25 -7.22
N THR A 380 20.66 12.55 -7.48
CA THR A 380 20.43 13.64 -6.52
C THR A 380 18.95 13.96 -6.31
N ALA A 381 18.06 12.99 -6.52
CA ALA A 381 16.62 13.15 -6.39
C ALA A 381 16.22 12.83 -4.95
N THR A 382 16.10 13.87 -4.12
CA THR A 382 15.60 13.75 -2.76
C THR A 382 14.08 13.65 -2.74
N PRO A 383 13.46 13.06 -1.70
CA PRO A 383 12.08 13.34 -1.37
C PRO A 383 11.82 14.86 -1.31
N THR A 384 10.60 15.30 -1.56
CA THR A 384 10.26 16.74 -1.60
C THR A 384 10.20 17.41 -0.23
N TYR A 385 10.49 16.67 0.84
CA TYR A 385 10.44 17.08 2.24
C TYR A 385 11.62 16.48 3.01
N ASP A 386 12.11 17.18 4.04
CA ASP A 386 13.32 16.80 4.77
C ASP A 386 13.04 15.85 5.96
N GLU A 387 11.85 15.91 6.58
CA GLU A 387 11.51 15.08 7.74
C GLU A 387 10.77 13.79 7.35
N ILE A 388 11.31 12.64 7.78
CA ILE A 388 10.80 11.31 7.43
C ILE A 388 9.35 11.12 7.90
N VAL A 389 9.00 11.62 9.09
CA VAL A 389 7.63 11.59 9.62
C VAL A 389 6.69 12.32 8.67
N GLU A 390 7.08 13.49 8.16
CA GLU A 390 6.29 14.29 7.22
C GLU A 390 6.09 13.58 5.87
N ILE A 391 7.13 12.88 5.38
CA ILE A 391 7.07 12.05 4.17
C ILE A 391 6.06 10.90 4.37
N LEU A 392 6.18 10.16 5.47
CA LEU A 392 5.27 9.05 5.80
C LEU A 392 3.83 9.55 6.01
N MET A 393 3.66 10.71 6.63
CA MET A 393 2.35 11.33 6.82
C MET A 393 1.69 11.68 5.48
N ARG A 394 2.43 12.27 4.53
CA ARG A 394 1.89 12.52 3.18
C ARG A 394 1.64 11.25 2.39
N ASN A 395 2.50 10.24 2.51
CA ASN A 395 2.32 8.96 1.81
C ASN A 395 1.07 8.21 2.31
N ASN A 396 0.83 8.19 3.61
CA ASN A 396 -0.25 7.42 4.23
C ASN A 396 -1.59 8.15 4.33
N TYR A 397 -1.59 9.45 4.63
CA TYR A 397 -2.78 10.21 5.03
C TYR A 397 -2.99 11.48 4.20
N GLY A 398 -1.96 11.95 3.50
CA GLY A 398 -2.03 13.10 2.63
C GLY A 398 -2.58 12.77 1.23
N SER A 399 -3.28 13.74 0.65
CA SER A 399 -3.65 13.70 -0.76
C SER A 399 -2.42 13.93 -1.65
N SER A 400 -2.37 13.31 -2.84
CA SER A 400 -1.29 13.50 -3.81
C SER A 400 -1.77 13.30 -5.25
N LEU A 401 -1.24 14.08 -6.19
CA LEU A 401 -1.58 14.02 -7.61
C LEU A 401 -0.56 13.18 -8.40
N ALA A 402 -1.06 12.33 -9.30
CA ALA A 402 -0.26 11.63 -10.30
C ALA A 402 -0.88 11.80 -11.70
N VAL A 403 -0.04 12.09 -12.70
CA VAL A 403 -0.42 12.00 -14.12
C VAL A 403 -0.16 10.57 -14.56
N VAL A 404 -1.21 9.75 -14.65
CA VAL A 404 -1.11 8.29 -14.89
C VAL A 404 -1.33 7.90 -16.35
N GLY A 405 -1.65 8.86 -17.22
CA GLY A 405 -1.76 8.62 -18.67
C GLY A 405 -1.95 9.90 -19.49
N ILE A 406 -1.54 9.84 -20.76
CA ILE A 406 -1.79 10.86 -21.78
C ILE A 406 -2.39 10.14 -22.99
N ASP A 407 -3.39 10.75 -23.62
CA ASP A 407 -4.09 10.18 -24.77
C ASP A 407 -3.18 10.12 -26.02
N GLU A 408 -2.93 8.90 -26.51
CA GLU A 408 -2.06 8.61 -27.67
C GLU A 408 -2.67 9.04 -29.01
N ASP A 409 -4.01 9.16 -29.11
CA ASP A 409 -4.66 9.72 -30.30
C ASP A 409 -4.41 11.24 -30.43
N VAL A 410 -3.95 11.88 -29.35
CA VAL A 410 -3.69 13.33 -29.27
C VAL A 410 -2.20 13.64 -29.37
N MET A 411 -1.37 12.90 -28.64
CA MET A 411 0.07 13.10 -28.56
C MET A 411 0.80 11.89 -29.15
N PRO A 412 1.49 12.05 -30.31
CA PRO A 412 2.22 10.94 -30.91
C PRO A 412 3.47 10.58 -30.10
N ASP A 413 4.06 9.43 -30.43
CA ASP A 413 5.36 9.03 -29.91
C ASP A 413 6.48 10.07 -30.21
N LEU A 414 7.60 9.92 -29.49
CA LEU A 414 8.76 10.82 -29.53
C LEU A 414 9.33 11.08 -30.93
N TYR A 415 9.13 10.17 -31.88
CA TYR A 415 9.62 10.26 -33.26
C TYR A 415 8.51 10.58 -34.27
N GLY A 416 7.24 10.35 -33.93
CA GLY A 416 6.05 10.78 -34.67
C GLY A 416 5.73 12.28 -34.53
N GLY A 417 6.27 12.94 -33.51
CA GLY A 417 6.07 14.38 -33.24
C GLY A 417 6.50 15.31 -34.37
N GLY A 418 5.53 15.98 -35.02
CA GLY A 418 5.78 17.05 -35.98
C GLY A 418 6.01 18.44 -35.35
N ASN A 419 6.48 19.40 -36.16
CA ASN A 419 6.63 20.81 -35.75
C ASN A 419 5.27 21.54 -35.68
N VAL A 420 4.44 21.14 -34.71
CA VAL A 420 3.06 21.61 -34.54
C VAL A 420 2.72 21.97 -33.10
N ILE A 421 1.64 22.74 -32.94
CA ILE A 421 0.92 22.95 -31.69
C ILE A 421 -0.39 22.18 -31.82
N TYR A 422 -0.62 21.23 -30.93
CA TYR A 422 -1.85 20.44 -30.90
C TYR A 422 -3.05 21.30 -30.44
N PRO A 423 -4.27 20.97 -30.89
CA PRO A 423 -5.47 21.74 -30.54
C PRO A 423 -5.89 21.58 -29.07
N TYR A 424 -5.62 20.40 -28.49
CA TYR A 424 -5.91 20.06 -27.10
C TYR A 424 -4.87 19.09 -26.53
N ILE A 425 -4.97 18.79 -25.24
CA ILE A 425 -4.35 17.66 -24.55
C ILE A 425 -5.45 16.95 -23.74
N LYS A 426 -5.39 15.62 -23.65
CA LYS A 426 -6.25 14.80 -22.80
C LYS A 426 -5.36 13.91 -21.93
N GLY A 427 -5.56 13.94 -20.62
CA GLY A 427 -4.72 13.24 -19.64
C GLY A 427 -5.54 12.61 -18.53
N ARG A 428 -5.15 11.40 -18.12
CA ARG A 428 -5.72 10.69 -16.98
C ARG A 428 -4.96 11.09 -15.72
N LEU A 429 -5.66 11.70 -14.78
CA LEU A 429 -5.11 12.16 -13.51
C LEU A 429 -5.66 11.29 -12.38
N GLN A 430 -4.80 10.83 -11.49
CA GLN A 430 -5.17 10.13 -10.26
C GLN A 430 -4.85 11.04 -9.07
N PHE A 431 -5.85 11.32 -8.26
CA PHE A 431 -5.71 11.92 -6.95
C PHE A 431 -5.82 10.80 -5.92
N ARG A 432 -4.74 10.53 -5.19
CA ARG A 432 -4.89 9.83 -3.90
C ARG A 432 -5.48 10.82 -2.92
N THR A 433 -6.42 10.37 -2.10
CA THR A 433 -7.08 11.19 -1.08
C THR A 433 -6.73 10.67 0.31
N SER A 434 -6.93 11.50 1.33
CA SER A 434 -6.86 11.03 2.72
C SER A 434 -7.86 9.88 2.95
N PRO A 435 -7.59 8.93 3.87
CA PRO A 435 -8.54 7.86 4.22
C PRO A 435 -9.93 8.40 4.58
N TYR A 436 -9.97 9.54 5.27
CA TYR A 436 -11.15 10.24 5.76
C TYR A 436 -11.91 11.05 4.69
N THR A 437 -11.38 11.19 3.47
CA THR A 437 -11.98 12.04 2.43
C THR A 437 -13.24 11.39 1.86
N ASN A 438 -14.36 12.13 1.81
CA ASN A 438 -15.50 11.77 0.97
C ASN A 438 -15.12 11.93 -0.51
N VAL A 439 -14.84 10.83 -1.20
CA VAL A 439 -14.32 10.86 -2.58
C VAL A 439 -15.34 11.37 -3.61
N THR A 440 -16.64 11.30 -3.31
CA THR A 440 -17.69 11.85 -4.19
C THR A 440 -17.72 13.37 -4.11
N GLU A 441 -17.65 13.94 -2.91
CA GLU A 441 -17.52 15.39 -2.73
C GLU A 441 -16.20 15.90 -3.31
N ALA A 442 -15.11 15.15 -3.12
CA ALA A 442 -13.82 15.51 -3.68
C ALA A 442 -13.80 15.53 -5.21
N TYR A 443 -14.47 14.59 -5.88
CA TYR A 443 -14.63 14.65 -7.34
C TYR A 443 -15.31 15.94 -7.81
N GLU A 444 -16.42 16.32 -7.19
CA GLU A 444 -17.16 17.53 -7.57
C GLU A 444 -16.35 18.80 -7.31
N GLU A 445 -15.62 18.90 -6.19
CA GLU A 445 -14.75 20.04 -5.91
C GLU A 445 -13.53 20.09 -6.86
N ILE A 446 -12.92 18.95 -7.20
CA ILE A 446 -11.81 18.87 -8.18
C ILE A 446 -12.32 19.34 -9.55
N LYS A 447 -13.48 18.83 -9.98
CA LYS A 447 -14.13 19.21 -11.24
C LYS A 447 -14.38 20.71 -11.28
N GLN A 448 -15.03 21.28 -10.27
CA GLN A 448 -15.31 22.71 -10.19
C GLN A 448 -14.02 23.55 -10.23
N THR A 449 -12.99 23.10 -9.52
CA THR A 449 -11.69 23.78 -9.41
C THR A 449 -10.94 23.82 -10.73
N LEU A 450 -10.94 22.72 -11.49
CA LEU A 450 -10.28 22.62 -12.79
C LEU A 450 -11.10 23.25 -13.92
N GLU A 451 -12.42 23.04 -13.97
CA GLU A 451 -13.31 23.63 -15.00
C GLU A 451 -13.48 25.15 -14.85
N ALA A 452 -13.15 25.74 -13.69
CA ALA A 452 -12.93 27.19 -13.56
C ALA A 452 -11.78 27.71 -14.44
N GLY A 453 -10.91 26.81 -14.92
CA GLY A 453 -9.95 27.03 -15.99
C GLY A 453 -8.75 27.91 -15.63
N PRO A 454 -7.77 28.00 -16.54
CA PRO A 454 -6.74 29.02 -16.45
C PRO A 454 -7.41 30.39 -16.68
N GLN A 455 -7.10 31.40 -15.85
CA GLN A 455 -7.73 32.73 -15.99
C GLN A 455 -7.34 33.46 -17.30
N ASN A 456 -6.38 32.89 -18.04
CA ASN A 456 -5.77 33.47 -19.23
C ASN A 456 -6.04 32.59 -20.46
N TYR A 457 -5.94 33.20 -21.65
CA TYR A 457 -5.97 32.54 -22.96
C TYR A 457 -7.32 31.97 -23.45
N GLY A 458 -8.30 31.79 -22.56
CA GLY A 458 -9.66 31.36 -22.97
C GLY A 458 -9.73 29.91 -23.45
N ALA A 459 -8.89 29.05 -22.87
CA ALA A 459 -8.97 27.61 -23.09
C ALA A 459 -10.30 27.03 -22.55
N THR A 460 -10.84 26.04 -23.24
CA THR A 460 -11.91 25.19 -22.70
C THR A 460 -11.28 24.09 -21.86
N VAL A 461 -11.77 23.90 -20.65
CA VAL A 461 -11.37 22.80 -19.76
C VAL A 461 -12.62 21.95 -19.47
N THR A 462 -12.48 20.63 -19.54
CA THR A 462 -13.53 19.68 -19.16
C THR A 462 -12.94 18.55 -18.33
N VAL A 463 -13.69 18.14 -17.31
CA VAL A 463 -13.32 17.04 -16.40
C VAL A 463 -14.39 15.95 -16.48
N GLU A 464 -13.98 14.77 -16.95
CA GLU A 464 -14.79 13.54 -16.97
C GLU A 464 -14.39 12.70 -15.74
N LEU A 465 -15.36 12.05 -15.08
CA LEU A 465 -15.04 11.05 -14.05
C LEU A 465 -14.50 9.78 -14.73
N ASP A 466 -13.42 9.21 -14.20
CA ASP A 466 -12.90 7.91 -14.59
C ASP A 466 -13.30 6.86 -13.53
N SER A 467 -12.87 7.04 -12.28
CA SER A 467 -13.29 6.21 -11.15
C SER A 467 -13.18 6.94 -9.81
N ILE A 468 -13.90 6.44 -8.80
CA ILE A 468 -13.71 6.79 -7.40
C ILE A 468 -13.62 5.52 -6.56
N VAL A 469 -12.76 5.53 -5.54
CA VAL A 469 -12.62 4.46 -4.55
C VAL A 469 -12.47 5.11 -3.18
N GLN A 470 -13.37 4.79 -2.25
CA GLN A 470 -13.35 5.36 -0.90
C GLN A 470 -12.10 4.88 -0.14
N GLY A 471 -11.51 5.77 0.67
CA GLY A 471 -10.45 5.40 1.61
C GLY A 471 -11.01 4.57 2.77
N PHE A 472 -10.13 3.85 3.46
CA PHE A 472 -10.51 2.97 4.57
C PHE A 472 -9.81 3.41 5.86
N GLU A 473 -10.54 3.39 6.98
CA GLU A 473 -9.99 3.55 8.33
C GLU A 473 -10.64 2.53 9.27
N ALA A 474 -9.87 1.58 9.79
CA ALA A 474 -10.30 0.72 10.87
C ALA A 474 -10.40 1.50 12.18
N GLU A 475 -11.49 1.26 12.93
CA GLU A 475 -11.60 1.66 14.34
C GLU A 475 -10.42 1.11 15.17
N PRO A 476 -10.00 1.77 16.26
CA PRO A 476 -8.98 1.23 17.16
C PRO A 476 -9.36 -0.17 17.66
N LEU A 477 -8.43 -1.12 17.55
CA LEU A 477 -8.66 -2.48 18.06
C LEU A 477 -8.99 -2.45 19.56
N PRO A 478 -10.05 -3.15 20.02
CA PRO A 478 -10.35 -3.30 21.44
C PRO A 478 -9.13 -3.83 22.21
N ALA A 479 -8.90 -3.31 23.41
CA ALA A 479 -7.70 -3.63 24.19
C ALA A 479 -7.49 -5.13 24.39
N TRP A 480 -8.57 -5.89 24.66
CA TRP A 480 -8.50 -7.35 24.81
C TRP A 480 -8.00 -8.05 23.53
N PHE A 481 -8.46 -7.62 22.34
CA PHE A 481 -8.06 -8.19 21.06
C PHE A 481 -6.60 -7.81 20.75
N ARG A 482 -6.24 -6.55 20.99
CA ARG A 482 -4.85 -6.10 20.82
C ARG A 482 -3.88 -6.87 21.72
N ILE A 483 -4.22 -7.09 22.99
CA ILE A 483 -3.38 -7.84 23.93
C ILE A 483 -3.13 -9.26 23.42
N ILE A 484 -4.18 -9.97 22.96
CA ILE A 484 -4.04 -11.32 22.41
C ILE A 484 -3.06 -11.38 21.24
N VAL A 485 -3.20 -10.46 20.27
CA VAL A 485 -2.31 -10.39 19.10
C VAL A 485 -0.88 -10.02 19.51
N ASP A 486 -0.71 -9.04 20.41
CA ASP A 486 0.59 -8.55 20.87
C ASP A 486 1.35 -9.60 21.70
N THR A 487 0.67 -10.38 22.55
CA THR A 487 1.27 -11.50 23.31
C THR A 487 1.84 -12.55 22.37
N ALA A 488 1.02 -13.07 21.45
CA ALA A 488 1.47 -14.08 20.50
C ALA A 488 2.56 -13.55 19.57
N ALA A 489 2.40 -12.33 19.05
CA ALA A 489 3.39 -11.72 18.18
C ALA A 489 4.73 -11.51 18.91
N THR A 490 4.71 -11.00 20.15
CA THR A 490 5.92 -10.79 20.97
C THR A 490 6.68 -12.08 21.21
N GLN A 491 5.99 -13.17 21.54
CA GLN A 491 6.62 -14.47 21.76
C GLN A 491 7.14 -15.13 20.47
N ILE A 492 6.35 -15.09 19.37
CA ILE A 492 6.67 -15.78 18.11
C ILE A 492 7.70 -15.03 17.27
N TYR A 493 7.59 -13.70 17.18
CA TYR A 493 8.53 -12.87 16.43
C TYR A 493 9.78 -12.53 17.25
N ASN A 494 9.66 -12.45 18.59
CA ASN A 494 10.75 -12.27 19.56
C ASN A 494 11.74 -11.15 19.16
N GLN A 495 11.22 -9.94 18.99
CA GLN A 495 11.99 -8.77 18.56
C GLN A 495 12.69 -8.03 19.73
N GLY A 496 12.67 -8.59 20.94
CA GLY A 496 13.25 -7.95 22.14
C GLY A 496 12.50 -6.68 22.51
N ASP A 497 13.22 -5.57 22.68
CA ASP A 497 12.63 -4.26 23.01
C ASP A 497 11.85 -3.62 21.83
N ASN A 498 11.97 -4.17 20.61
CA ASN A 498 11.22 -3.69 19.44
C ASN A 498 9.80 -4.28 19.42
N LYS A 499 8.82 -3.47 19.02
CA LYS A 499 7.41 -3.88 18.91
C LYS A 499 7.23 -5.00 17.88
N SER A 500 6.65 -6.11 18.32
CA SER A 500 6.32 -7.25 17.47
C SER A 500 4.92 -7.18 16.83
N PHE A 501 4.10 -6.19 17.22
CA PHE A 501 2.83 -5.86 16.57
C PHE A 501 2.69 -4.33 16.37
N VAL A 502 2.38 -3.91 15.14
CA VAL A 502 2.42 -2.49 14.73
C VAL A 502 1.22 -2.11 13.87
N ASP A 503 0.58 -0.98 14.17
CA ASP A 503 -0.43 -0.37 13.30
C ASP A 503 0.23 0.54 12.26
N SER A 504 -0.07 0.27 10.99
CA SER A 504 0.36 1.04 9.83
C SER A 504 -0.85 1.70 9.15
N GLY A 505 -0.67 2.92 8.68
CA GLY A 505 -1.35 3.32 7.46
C GLY A 505 -0.58 2.83 6.23
N VAL A 506 -1.26 2.69 5.11
CA VAL A 506 -0.71 2.24 3.84
C VAL A 506 -1.09 3.24 2.75
N GLY A 507 -0.11 3.73 1.99
CA GLY A 507 -0.33 4.77 0.97
C GLY A 507 -1.08 4.30 -0.29
N GLY A 508 -1.35 3.00 -0.40
CA GLY A 508 -2.17 2.35 -1.42
C GLY A 508 -3.68 2.49 -1.16
N THR A 509 -4.46 1.68 -1.89
CA THR A 509 -5.93 1.64 -1.81
C THR A 509 -6.38 0.22 -2.15
N ILE A 510 -7.15 -0.40 -1.27
CA ILE A 510 -7.83 -1.68 -1.48
C ILE A 510 -9.32 -1.38 -1.35
N GLY A 511 -10.04 -1.42 -2.48
CA GLY A 511 -11.37 -0.81 -2.59
C GLY A 511 -12.45 -1.52 -1.79
N PHE A 512 -12.34 -2.85 -1.66
CA PHE A 512 -13.33 -3.66 -0.95
C PHE A 512 -13.34 -3.40 0.56
N LEU A 513 -12.25 -2.91 1.16
CA LEU A 513 -12.19 -2.66 2.62
C LEU A 513 -13.27 -1.69 3.09
N ALA A 514 -13.44 -0.58 2.35
CA ALA A 514 -14.48 0.40 2.64
C ALA A 514 -15.90 -0.15 2.41
N VAL A 515 -16.04 -1.12 1.49
CA VAL A 515 -17.33 -1.80 1.21
C VAL A 515 -17.67 -2.79 2.32
N ILE A 516 -16.71 -3.60 2.78
CA ILE A 516 -16.85 -4.47 3.96
C ILE A 516 -17.20 -3.64 5.19
N GLN A 517 -16.51 -2.51 5.40
CA GLN A 517 -16.78 -1.60 6.50
C GLN A 517 -18.21 -1.03 6.46
N GLU A 518 -18.68 -0.57 5.30
CA GLU A 518 -20.05 -0.06 5.11
C GLU A 518 -21.11 -1.17 5.35
N SER A 519 -20.85 -2.42 4.96
CA SER A 519 -21.72 -3.57 5.26
C SER A 519 -21.75 -3.94 6.75
N LEU A 520 -20.70 -3.60 7.52
CA LEU A 520 -20.55 -3.92 8.95
C LEU A 520 -20.86 -2.75 9.89
N LYS A 521 -21.10 -1.53 9.38
CA LYS A 521 -21.26 -0.28 10.16
C LYS A 521 -22.30 -0.30 11.29
N ASP A 522 -23.30 -1.19 11.20
CA ASP A 522 -24.38 -1.36 12.19
C ASP A 522 -24.07 -2.52 13.16
N THR A 523 -22.80 -2.93 13.27
CA THR A 523 -22.29 -4.04 14.10
C THR A 523 -21.03 -3.63 14.88
N ASP A 524 -20.76 -4.31 15.99
CA ASP A 524 -19.53 -4.13 16.79
C ASP A 524 -18.35 -5.00 16.27
N ALA A 525 -18.36 -5.39 14.99
CA ALA A 525 -17.38 -6.31 14.42
C ALA A 525 -15.99 -5.66 14.28
N ILE A 526 -14.95 -6.32 14.80
CA ILE A 526 -13.56 -5.87 14.65
C ILE A 526 -13.10 -6.14 13.22
N ILE A 527 -12.69 -5.11 12.47
CA ILE A 527 -11.99 -5.30 11.18
C ILE A 527 -10.49 -5.32 11.45
N PHE A 528 -9.85 -6.47 11.21
CA PHE A 528 -8.42 -6.67 11.39
C PHE A 528 -7.76 -6.94 10.04
N ASN A 529 -7.16 -5.90 9.47
CA ASN A 529 -6.53 -5.93 8.16
C ASN A 529 -5.03 -6.20 8.30
N THR A 530 -4.55 -7.33 7.79
CA THR A 530 -3.20 -7.86 8.04
C THR A 530 -2.75 -8.72 6.86
N GLY A 531 -1.55 -9.25 6.90
CA GLY A 531 -1.03 -10.18 5.90
C GLY A 531 0.49 -10.24 5.89
N LEU A 532 1.06 -10.68 4.76
CA LEU A 532 2.49 -10.93 4.60
C LEU A 532 3.18 -10.06 3.54
N PHE A 533 2.52 -9.00 3.05
CA PHE A 533 3.17 -8.03 2.17
C PHE A 533 4.35 -7.38 2.91
N ASP A 534 5.54 -7.43 2.32
CA ASP A 534 6.74 -6.75 2.78
C ASP A 534 7.50 -6.08 1.62
N GLY A 535 8.62 -5.41 1.91
CA GLY A 535 9.42 -4.73 0.90
C GLY A 535 10.07 -5.64 -0.17
N ASP A 536 10.12 -6.96 0.05
CA ASP A 536 10.83 -7.93 -0.80
C ASP A 536 9.89 -8.92 -1.52
N CYS A 537 8.63 -9.04 -1.11
CA CYS A 537 7.66 -9.99 -1.65
C CYS A 537 7.29 -9.76 -3.12
N ASN A 538 7.47 -8.52 -3.62
CA ASN A 538 7.22 -8.07 -4.98
C ASN A 538 5.85 -8.46 -5.56
N CYS A 539 4.79 -8.36 -4.74
CA CYS A 539 3.39 -8.48 -5.16
C CYS A 539 3.11 -7.63 -6.41
N HIS A 540 2.29 -8.15 -7.32
CA HIS A 540 2.05 -7.65 -8.69
C HIS A 540 3.28 -7.64 -9.62
N GLY A 541 4.51 -7.61 -9.10
CA GLY A 541 5.77 -7.60 -9.85
C GLY A 541 6.22 -8.97 -10.37
N PRO A 542 7.40 -9.03 -11.02
CA PRO A 542 8.09 -10.26 -11.37
C PRO A 542 8.78 -10.91 -10.18
N ASP A 543 8.96 -12.24 -10.22
CA ASP A 543 9.59 -13.01 -9.15
C ASP A 543 8.97 -12.76 -7.75
N GLU A 544 7.64 -12.61 -7.70
CA GLU A 544 6.86 -12.56 -6.46
C GLU A 544 7.22 -13.75 -5.56
N SER A 545 7.37 -13.50 -4.26
CA SER A 545 7.79 -14.52 -3.30
C SER A 545 7.20 -14.38 -1.91
N LEU A 546 7.01 -15.53 -1.25
CA LEU A 546 6.57 -15.67 0.13
C LEU A 546 7.71 -16.11 1.04
N ASP A 547 8.00 -15.37 2.12
CA ASP A 547 8.93 -15.81 3.15
C ASP A 547 8.31 -16.97 3.98
N ILE A 548 8.96 -18.14 3.92
CA ILE A 548 8.49 -19.39 4.51
C ILE A 548 8.61 -19.38 6.05
N ALA A 549 9.50 -18.56 6.62
CA ALA A 549 9.54 -18.34 8.07
C ALA A 549 8.43 -17.38 8.51
N ALA A 550 8.13 -16.35 7.71
CA ALA A 550 7.06 -15.39 7.97
C ALA A 550 5.68 -16.06 8.01
N VAL A 551 5.34 -16.87 7.00
CA VAL A 551 4.02 -17.51 6.93
C VAL A 551 3.74 -18.45 8.10
N LYS A 552 4.76 -19.14 8.62
CA LYS A 552 4.64 -19.97 9.82
C LYS A 552 4.35 -19.13 11.06
N LYS A 553 5.07 -18.01 11.24
CA LYS A 553 4.85 -17.09 12.37
C LYS A 553 3.44 -16.48 12.31
N PHE A 554 3.06 -15.95 11.16
CA PHE A 554 1.74 -15.37 10.90
C PHE A 554 0.61 -16.38 11.16
N THR A 555 0.71 -17.58 10.59
CA THR A 555 -0.27 -18.67 10.82
C THR A 555 -0.41 -18.99 12.32
N SER A 556 0.69 -18.93 13.07
CA SER A 556 0.70 -19.21 14.51
C SER A 556 0.07 -18.10 15.33
N VAL A 557 0.33 -16.82 15.00
CA VAL A 557 -0.34 -15.67 15.61
C VAL A 557 -1.84 -15.68 15.29
N PHE A 558 -2.23 -15.98 14.05
CA PHE A 558 -3.63 -16.15 13.65
C PHE A 558 -4.31 -17.26 14.46
N ALA A 559 -3.71 -18.46 14.53
CA ALA A 559 -4.28 -19.60 15.25
C ALA A 559 -4.44 -19.29 16.75
N TYR A 560 -3.42 -18.69 17.39
CA TYR A 560 -3.53 -18.25 18.78
C TYR A 560 -4.62 -17.19 18.98
N THR A 561 -4.69 -16.19 18.09
CA THR A 561 -5.69 -15.13 18.18
C THR A 561 -7.10 -15.69 18.11
N VAL A 562 -7.37 -16.55 17.12
CA VAL A 562 -8.67 -17.20 16.93
C VAL A 562 -9.04 -18.12 18.10
N HIS A 563 -8.07 -18.81 18.71
CA HIS A 563 -8.28 -19.58 19.94
C HIS A 563 -8.66 -18.67 21.12
N SER A 564 -7.79 -17.70 21.42
CA SER A 564 -7.90 -16.88 22.62
C SER A 564 -9.03 -15.85 22.56
N MET A 565 -9.54 -15.56 21.36
CA MET A 565 -10.83 -14.88 21.19
C MET A 565 -11.94 -15.58 21.98
N LEU A 566 -12.01 -16.92 22.07
CA LEU A 566 -13.04 -17.60 22.88
C LEU A 566 -12.78 -17.51 24.39
N THR A 567 -11.52 -17.50 24.82
CA THR A 567 -11.13 -17.59 26.24
C THR A 567 -10.96 -16.24 26.92
N ALA A 568 -10.94 -15.13 26.16
CA ALA A 568 -10.86 -13.76 26.66
C ALA A 568 -11.96 -13.46 27.70
N ALA A 569 -11.56 -13.34 28.97
CA ALA A 569 -12.48 -13.17 30.09
C ALA A 569 -13.29 -11.86 30.04
N ASP A 570 -12.66 -10.78 29.57
CA ASP A 570 -13.17 -9.40 29.71
C ASP A 570 -13.54 -8.75 28.37
N LYS A 571 -14.35 -9.43 27.55
CA LYS A 571 -14.94 -8.84 26.32
C LYS A 571 -15.89 -7.65 26.58
N ASN A 572 -16.22 -7.40 27.85
CA ASN A 572 -17.34 -6.56 28.26
C ASN A 572 -16.94 -5.39 29.17
N ASP A 573 -15.65 -5.20 29.47
CA ASP A 573 -15.26 -4.34 30.59
C ASP A 573 -14.79 -2.92 30.20
N ASP A 574 -15.30 -1.94 30.93
CA ASP A 574 -15.06 -0.49 30.81
C ASP A 574 -13.62 -0.09 31.25
N ILE A 575 -12.69 -1.05 31.37
CA ILE A 575 -11.32 -0.87 31.89
C ILE A 575 -10.53 0.17 31.08
N VAL A 576 -10.76 0.27 29.76
CA VAL A 576 -10.11 1.28 28.91
C VAL A 576 -10.55 2.71 29.27
N ARG A 577 -11.78 2.92 29.77
CA ARG A 577 -12.19 4.25 30.27
C ARG A 577 -11.39 4.67 31.50
N ASN A 578 -11.09 3.73 32.39
CA ASN A 578 -10.32 4.03 33.61
C ASN A 578 -8.82 4.24 33.31
N MET A 579 -8.23 3.44 32.41
CA MET A 579 -6.82 3.64 32.02
C MET A 579 -6.57 4.98 31.30
N MET A 580 -7.54 5.49 30.53
CA MET A 580 -7.44 6.84 29.91
C MET A 580 -7.70 8.01 30.87
N ASP A 581 -8.25 7.75 32.06
CA ASP A 581 -8.43 8.76 33.11
C ASP A 581 -7.27 8.76 34.14
N GLU A 582 -6.55 7.64 34.34
CA GLU A 582 -5.40 7.58 35.25
C GLU A 582 -4.15 8.32 34.72
N GLU A 583 -3.95 8.44 33.41
CA GLU A 583 -2.91 9.33 32.83
C GLU A 583 -3.18 10.84 33.03
N LYS A 584 -4.29 11.23 33.66
CA LYS A 584 -4.64 12.64 33.93
C LYS A 584 -4.54 13.08 35.40
N SER A 585 -3.96 12.25 36.28
CA SER A 585 -3.73 12.62 37.68
C SER A 585 -2.23 12.85 37.97
N PRO A 586 -1.78 14.09 38.25
CA PRO A 586 -0.47 14.29 38.86
C PRO A 586 -0.53 13.87 40.33
N GLU A 587 0.35 12.95 40.74
CA GLU A 587 0.52 12.60 42.16
C GLU A 587 1.09 13.80 42.94
N GLU A 588 0.31 14.34 43.88
CA GLU A 588 0.83 15.22 44.94
C GLU A 588 1.50 14.35 46.02
N ASP A 589 2.83 14.21 45.98
CA ASP A 589 3.60 13.57 47.05
C ASP A 589 4.02 14.60 48.13
N ASP A 590 3.45 14.44 49.32
CA ASP A 590 3.55 15.34 50.46
C ASP A 590 4.63 14.82 51.43
N THR A 591 5.89 15.29 51.32
CA THR A 591 6.93 15.04 52.34
C THR A 591 7.76 16.27 52.73
N GLU A 592 8.28 16.24 53.96
CA GLU A 592 8.57 17.42 54.81
C GLU A 592 9.92 18.16 54.57
N GLU A 593 9.97 19.34 55.16
CA GLU A 593 11.09 20.31 55.27
C GLU A 593 12.51 19.71 55.46
N GLY A 594 13.52 20.26 54.75
CA GLY A 594 14.92 19.94 55.03
C GLY A 594 16.01 20.70 54.25
N GLU A 595 16.51 21.79 54.85
CA GLU A 595 17.80 22.48 54.57
C GLU A 595 18.09 23.13 53.19
N ALA A 596 18.42 24.42 53.24
CA ALA A 596 18.82 25.22 52.10
C ALA A 596 20.33 25.14 51.81
N THR A 597 20.73 25.13 50.53
CA THR A 597 22.07 25.61 50.12
C THR A 597 22.03 26.44 48.84
N THR A 598 22.45 27.70 48.94
CA THR A 598 22.35 28.72 47.88
C THR A 598 23.61 28.79 47.02
N VAL A 599 23.50 28.75 45.68
CA VAL A 599 24.41 29.50 44.78
C VAL A 599 23.65 30.13 43.61
N ALA A 600 23.88 31.43 43.45
CA ALA A 600 23.13 32.36 42.61
C ALA A 600 23.16 32.13 41.09
N SER A 601 22.02 32.44 40.47
CA SER A 601 21.91 32.91 39.09
C SER A 601 22.75 34.19 38.89
N ILE A 602 23.37 34.35 37.71
CA ILE A 602 23.86 35.65 37.23
C ILE A 602 23.04 36.06 36.01
N VAL A 603 22.22 37.10 36.20
CA VAL A 603 21.58 37.87 35.13
C VAL A 603 22.55 38.97 34.69
N PHE A 604 22.59 39.30 33.40
CA PHE A 604 22.95 40.64 32.95
C PHE A 604 21.79 41.29 32.20
N SER A 605 21.58 42.57 32.49
CA SER A 605 20.35 43.31 32.20
C SER A 605 20.59 44.53 31.31
N SER A 606 19.52 44.98 30.65
CA SER A 606 19.18 46.39 30.43
C SER A 606 17.70 46.42 29.94
N ASN A 607 16.71 47.12 30.53
CA ASN A 607 16.56 48.55 30.86
C ASN A 607 16.85 49.46 29.65
N THR A 608 15.99 50.39 29.20
CA THR A 608 14.98 51.17 29.95
C THR A 608 13.90 51.81 29.03
N VAL A 609 12.61 51.65 29.38
CA VAL A 609 11.45 52.60 29.40
C VAL A 609 11.28 53.73 28.35
N VAL A 610 10.02 53.98 27.90
CA VAL A 610 9.27 55.28 27.71
C VAL A 610 8.00 55.09 26.84
N GLU A 611 6.79 55.66 27.05
CA GLU A 611 6.08 56.24 28.22
C GLU A 611 4.50 56.25 28.05
N THR A 612 3.78 55.25 28.60
CA THR A 612 2.45 55.45 29.27
C THR A 612 1.19 55.86 28.39
N PRO A 613 -0.04 56.12 28.93
CA PRO A 613 -1.27 55.35 28.57
C PRO A 613 -2.55 56.27 28.40
N PRO A 614 -3.79 56.07 28.95
CA PRO A 614 -4.66 54.89 29.20
C PRO A 614 -6.18 55.05 28.77
N MET A 615 -6.94 53.92 28.82
CA MET A 615 -8.33 53.75 29.37
C MET A 615 -9.68 54.28 28.75
N ILE A 616 -10.56 53.29 28.46
CA ILE A 616 -11.97 53.06 28.93
C ILE A 616 -13.21 53.69 28.20
N VAL A 617 -14.31 52.90 28.26
CA VAL A 617 -15.76 53.08 27.95
C VAL A 617 -16.18 52.79 26.49
N GLY A 618 -17.14 51.91 26.15
CA GLY A 618 -17.96 50.97 26.95
C GLY A 618 -19.43 50.88 26.45
N LEU A 619 -20.08 49.71 26.61
CA LEU A 619 -21.53 49.41 26.36
C LEU A 619 -22.00 49.45 24.88
N SER A 620 -23.04 48.72 24.42
CA SER A 620 -23.82 47.59 24.97
C SER A 620 -24.66 46.91 23.86
N LYS A 621 -25.13 45.67 24.12
CA LYS A 621 -26.06 44.84 23.31
C LYS A 621 -27.28 45.58 22.72
N PHE A 622 -27.82 45.06 21.61
CA PHE A 622 -29.27 44.81 21.44
C PHE A 622 -29.56 43.70 20.40
N THR A 623 -30.69 43.00 20.55
CA THR A 623 -31.19 41.89 19.71
C THR A 623 -32.62 42.18 19.22
N THR A 624 -33.16 41.31 18.34
CA THR A 624 -34.58 41.22 17.88
C THR A 624 -35.06 42.35 16.94
N SER A 625 -35.99 42.16 15.98
CA SER A 625 -36.71 40.96 15.46
C SER A 625 -37.23 41.20 14.03
N ASN A 626 -37.77 40.13 13.42
CA ASN A 626 -38.66 40.06 12.24
C ASN A 626 -39.47 41.32 11.87
N ASP A 627 -39.71 41.58 10.58
CA ASP A 627 -40.96 41.13 9.95
C ASP A 627 -41.04 41.28 8.41
N GLU A 628 -41.82 40.35 7.86
CA GLU A 628 -42.56 40.22 6.61
C GLU A 628 -42.47 41.22 5.42
N SER A 629 -42.66 40.59 4.24
CA SER A 629 -43.58 41.00 3.17
C SER A 629 -43.05 41.73 1.91
N SER A 630 -42.91 40.91 0.88
CA SER A 630 -43.71 41.01 -0.36
C SER A 630 -43.32 42.01 -1.47
N SER A 631 -43.33 41.44 -2.69
CA SER A 631 -43.70 42.09 -3.94
C SER A 631 -42.75 43.16 -4.51
N SER A 632 -42.70 43.42 -5.80
CA SER A 632 -42.99 42.61 -7.01
C SER A 632 -42.66 43.49 -8.20
N SER A 633 -42.09 42.92 -9.29
CA SER A 633 -42.07 43.55 -10.62
C SER A 633 -41.29 44.88 -10.70
N SER A 634 -40.85 45.41 -11.84
CA SER A 634 -40.55 44.87 -13.17
C SER A 634 -39.89 46.02 -13.95
N SER A 635 -39.20 45.72 -15.07
CA SER A 635 -39.15 46.56 -16.29
C SER A 635 -39.00 48.10 -16.16
N SER A 636 -38.05 48.79 -16.76
CA SER A 636 -37.35 48.46 -18.01
C SER A 636 -36.43 49.59 -18.48
N LYS A 637 -35.42 49.21 -19.28
CA LYS A 637 -34.95 49.84 -20.55
C LYS A 637 -34.84 51.38 -20.67
N SER A 638 -33.67 51.76 -21.22
CA SER A 638 -33.41 52.89 -22.15
C SER A 638 -33.38 54.30 -21.54
N ASN A 639 -32.38 55.17 -21.78
CA ASN A 639 -31.58 55.42 -22.99
C ASN A 639 -30.13 55.83 -22.59
N LYS A 640 -29.08 55.40 -23.28
CA LYS A 640 -28.52 55.94 -24.54
C LYS A 640 -28.15 57.45 -24.51
N SER A 641 -26.83 57.66 -24.65
CA SER A 641 -26.12 58.81 -25.26
C SER A 641 -26.31 60.23 -24.72
N ASN A 642 -25.21 60.84 -24.27
CA ASN A 642 -24.48 61.77 -25.15
C ASN A 642 -23.01 61.99 -24.73
N MET A 643 -22.17 62.28 -25.73
CA MET A 643 -20.76 62.68 -25.60
C MET A 643 -20.61 64.18 -25.30
N LEU A 644 -19.47 64.58 -24.73
CA LEU A 644 -18.69 65.84 -24.97
C LEU A 644 -17.50 65.84 -23.98
N THR A 645 -16.27 65.44 -24.38
CA THR A 645 -15.15 66.26 -24.92
C THR A 645 -14.47 67.23 -23.93
N GLY A 646 -13.13 67.13 -23.83
CA GLY A 646 -12.22 68.12 -23.21
C GLY A 646 -11.12 67.44 -22.37
N THR A 647 -9.92 67.17 -22.88
CA THR A 647 -8.71 68.06 -22.86
C THR A 647 -8.28 68.49 -21.46
N THR A 648 -7.01 68.43 -21.00
CA THR A 648 -5.69 68.02 -21.53
C THR A 648 -4.71 68.11 -20.34
N ASN A 649 -3.65 67.28 -20.28
CA ASN A 649 -2.25 67.68 -19.95
C ASN A 649 -1.32 66.47 -19.81
N SER A 650 -0.01 66.71 -19.83
CA SER A 650 0.98 65.73 -20.30
C SER A 650 2.41 66.04 -19.81
N TRP A 651 3.34 65.07 -19.97
CA TRP A 651 4.79 65.10 -19.65
C TRP A 651 5.09 64.89 -18.15
N PHE A 652 6.20 64.26 -17.72
CA PHE A 652 7.54 64.14 -18.31
C PHE A 652 8.21 62.78 -18.01
N SER A 653 9.11 62.31 -18.88
CA SER A 653 9.99 61.14 -18.63
C SER A 653 11.29 61.51 -17.91
N PHE A 654 11.95 60.55 -17.25
CA PHE A 654 13.43 60.54 -17.21
C PHE A 654 14.01 59.13 -17.01
N VAL A 655 15.12 58.85 -17.70
CA VAL A 655 15.94 57.62 -17.60
C VAL A 655 17.40 58.05 -17.46
N VAL A 656 18.14 57.54 -16.48
CA VAL A 656 19.61 57.48 -16.48
C VAL A 656 20.05 56.19 -15.79
N SER A 657 21.06 55.52 -16.38
CA SER A 657 21.72 54.32 -15.87
C SER A 657 23.14 54.66 -15.38
N ILE A 658 23.62 54.01 -14.32
CA ILE A 658 25.04 53.94 -13.94
C ILE A 658 25.37 52.52 -13.44
N THR A 659 26.36 51.89 -14.07
CA THR A 659 27.05 50.64 -13.70
C THR A 659 28.46 50.93 -13.14
N THR A 660 29.28 49.88 -12.89
CA THR A 660 30.74 49.85 -12.49
C THR A 660 30.93 49.60 -10.98
N SER A 661 31.78 48.69 -10.44
CA SER A 661 32.62 47.54 -10.89
C SER A 661 33.26 46.91 -9.60
N CYS A 662 34.03 45.81 -9.52
CA CYS A 662 34.57 44.72 -10.38
C CYS A 662 35.18 43.64 -9.43
N PHE A 663 35.64 42.45 -9.92
CA PHE A 663 37.00 41.89 -9.67
C PHE A 663 37.23 40.51 -10.36
N PHE A 664 38.08 40.50 -11.40
CA PHE A 664 39.07 39.48 -11.86
C PHE A 664 38.92 37.97 -11.54
N PHE A 665 39.14 37.06 -12.51
CA PHE A 665 40.50 36.71 -12.97
C PHE A 665 40.69 36.40 -14.49
N PHE A 666 41.96 36.18 -14.87
CA PHE A 666 42.52 36.39 -16.22
C PHE A 666 42.42 35.21 -17.21
N THR A 667 42.52 35.56 -18.50
CA THR A 667 42.64 34.68 -19.67
C THR A 667 44.10 34.38 -20.07
N GLY A 668 44.29 33.29 -20.82
CA GLY A 668 45.43 33.08 -21.73
C GLY A 668 45.01 32.17 -22.90
N LEU A 669 44.73 32.71 -24.09
CA LEU A 669 45.67 32.93 -25.22
C LEU A 669 46.10 31.64 -25.95
N ILE A 670 45.46 31.33 -27.10
CA ILE A 670 46.01 31.47 -28.47
C ILE A 670 45.06 30.85 -29.53
N ASP A 671 44.93 31.55 -30.66
CA ASP A 671 44.16 31.17 -31.86
C ASP A 671 44.62 29.86 -32.53
N TYR A 672 43.65 29.07 -33.01
CA TYR A 672 43.77 28.32 -34.27
C TYR A 672 42.41 28.28 -34.99
N SER A 673 42.23 29.18 -35.94
CA SER A 673 41.11 29.13 -36.90
C SER A 673 41.38 28.09 -37.99
N PHE A 674 40.53 27.06 -38.10
CA PHE A 674 40.46 26.19 -39.29
C PHE A 674 39.09 26.28 -39.96
N LEU A 675 39.13 26.46 -41.29
CA LEU A 675 37.98 26.62 -42.17
C LEU A 675 37.15 25.33 -42.23
N PHE A 676 35.87 25.39 -41.88
CA PHE A 676 34.91 24.35 -42.28
C PHE A 676 34.41 24.64 -43.70
N VAL A 677 34.68 23.72 -44.63
CA VAL A 677 34.04 23.69 -45.95
C VAL A 677 32.85 22.72 -45.87
N PRO A 678 31.61 23.15 -46.12
CA PRO A 678 30.46 22.25 -46.11
C PRO A 678 30.48 21.36 -47.36
N ILE A 679 30.59 20.04 -47.16
CA ILE A 679 30.41 19.04 -48.23
C ILE A 679 28.90 18.82 -48.43
N PRO A 680 28.37 18.86 -49.67
CA PRO A 680 26.95 18.64 -49.91
C PRO A 680 26.48 17.23 -49.51
N PHE A 681 25.33 17.18 -48.84
CA PHE A 681 24.66 15.99 -48.26
C PHE A 681 24.39 14.82 -49.24
N TRP A 682 24.59 15.02 -50.53
CA TRP A 682 24.43 13.98 -51.57
C TRP A 682 25.60 13.00 -51.63
N PHE A 683 26.79 13.37 -51.12
CA PHE A 683 27.98 12.53 -51.20
C PHE A 683 28.02 11.38 -50.16
N THR A 684 27.39 11.56 -48.99
CA THR A 684 27.36 10.57 -47.91
C THR A 684 26.42 9.39 -48.20
N LYS A 685 25.25 9.65 -48.80
CA LYS A 685 24.27 8.59 -49.09
C LYS A 685 24.81 7.50 -50.05
N ASN A 686 25.54 7.90 -51.10
CA ASN A 686 26.13 6.96 -52.05
C ASN A 686 27.23 6.06 -51.46
N MET A 687 27.90 6.48 -50.38
CA MET A 687 28.87 5.62 -49.69
C MET A 687 28.17 4.58 -48.81
N ILE A 688 27.11 4.98 -48.09
CA ILE A 688 26.33 4.08 -47.22
C ILE A 688 25.66 2.98 -48.05
N ASP A 689 24.96 3.35 -49.14
CA ASP A 689 24.31 2.42 -50.07
C ASP A 689 25.29 1.44 -50.77
N GLN A 690 26.58 1.78 -50.85
CA GLN A 690 27.63 0.87 -51.37
C GLN A 690 28.20 -0.05 -50.30
N SER A 691 28.32 0.39 -49.04
CA SER A 691 28.74 -0.48 -47.93
C SER A 691 27.71 -1.57 -47.61
N GLU A 692 26.41 -1.27 -47.64
CA GLU A 692 25.36 -2.28 -47.40
C GLU A 692 25.35 -3.39 -48.47
N LYS A 693 25.71 -3.07 -49.71
CA LYS A 693 25.82 -4.05 -50.80
C LYS A 693 27.07 -4.95 -50.74
N GLN A 694 28.00 -4.69 -49.83
CA GLN A 694 29.18 -5.54 -49.62
C GLN A 694 29.12 -6.40 -48.35
N MET A 695 28.17 -6.17 -47.45
CA MET A 695 28.01 -6.98 -46.24
C MET A 695 26.78 -7.90 -46.36
N ASN A 696 27.02 -9.18 -46.61
CA ASN A 696 25.99 -10.21 -46.69
C ASN A 696 25.24 -10.40 -45.36
N GLY A 697 24.15 -9.66 -45.17
CA GLY A 697 23.03 -10.09 -44.32
C GLY A 697 23.16 -9.95 -42.81
N TYR A 698 23.90 -8.96 -42.29
CA TYR A 698 23.89 -8.61 -40.85
C TYR A 698 23.35 -7.19 -40.64
N SER A 699 22.31 -7.08 -39.81
CA SER A 699 21.66 -5.82 -39.43
C SER A 699 22.32 -5.22 -38.19
N LEU A 700 22.69 -3.95 -38.24
CA LEU A 700 23.13 -3.16 -37.08
C LEU A 700 21.93 -2.76 -36.21
N LYS A 701 21.40 -3.70 -35.42
CA LYS A 701 20.32 -3.43 -34.45
C LYS A 701 20.70 -3.62 -32.98
N ASN A 702 21.92 -4.05 -32.68
CA ASN A 702 22.42 -4.27 -31.32
C ASN A 702 23.56 -3.31 -30.97
N ILE A 703 23.24 -2.01 -30.89
CA ILE A 703 23.99 -1.03 -30.08
C ILE A 703 22.94 -0.17 -29.37
N ARG A 704 22.65 -0.53 -28.12
CA ARG A 704 22.21 0.38 -27.06
C ARG A 704 23.32 0.38 -26.02
#